data_AF-A0A345RY76-F1
#
_entry.id   AF-A0A345RY76-F1
#
_cell.length_a   1.000
_cell.length_b   1.000
_cell.length_c   1.000
_cell.angle_alpha   90.00
_cell.angle_beta   90.00
_cell.angle_gamma   90.00
#
_symmetry.space_group_name_H-M   'P 1'
#
loop_
_entity.id
_entity.type
_entity.pdbx_description
1 polymer ?
#
loop_
_entity_poly.entity_id
_entity_poly.type
_entity_poly.pdbx_seq_one_letter_code
_entity_poly.pdbx_strand_id
1 'polypeptide(L)'
;MSGAVSSARFTLQIPAVRNDFKVLAFEGSEVVSTLYAIKVELVCEVHDFDMEPLLGQPAFLRFGLDGEGIHGCIEDVQAGESGKRLSHYGLTLVPVLHYLQFSRDQQIFQNQTVPQIITQVLKRHGILADAFRFHVQTLPPRAYCTQYGESDFEFIQRLCAEDGITWHHQHSVERHLLVFTDDTVFLPTLHATTYRHDSAMVAEHPVVHRFSWHARTRTSRVTRRDYDLKRPHLLLETRFVADFTPGLEDYRYPLSMENEKRGKQLARQALERHRADYETAEGQSNQPTLRCGHLFELTEHPRKQCNGLWQLLEVTHTGRQPQVLEEHATNETTTADGFTQGYRNSFRAIPAEVVFRPPLPARRPPLVSQTARVTGPKGEEIYCDEFGRVKIEFHWDRAELNCERSSCWVRVSSNWAGNGFGAMTLPRVGMEVVVTFLEGDPDQPLITGCVINKLTPAPYKLPEHKTRTVLRSRSSPDTGGYNELTLEDRAGQELVYLRAQRDMERQILHDSRLEVGRDRRESIQGSSQTSVGKVIAVEAGQHVQIKAGANVVLDAGASITLKAGGHHIVIDEGGIFSSTEIVTGGEVSRDESAKRFVSQATGNPAARQTNASQPSPEESELEEEEEEVELEDETPAGITLRIGVFFDGTGNNKANSETVAACYAPDANLAEAAEEIQKHCAAHGYDGNGNSPDNSYGNDVSNIVRLHELYTDHAFEVLPEKTKQASLRVYIEGIGTTADGGDSLYTQATGRGETGVLARVEQSPEKIMEQIRSLIDSNPNALIEKIEFDIFGFSRGAAAARHFANEVLKGKRSILAKALPAGSPSLSSSFDWDPQSCIGINFIGLFDTVAAITNPWLLDFTGANSRNPGLDLKLPEGCASKVVHLVARDEYRENFALNSLGEIDLVLPGAHSDLGGGYLPRAREKLLLSSPVTSTISRSHEATRSAAYVAAEKEAFAWYTKGVIEDDAPGNQLRVALWETPVIQRLERGRSTPDPQKRVYAAAMIERPVHGELSLVYLRIMRELGVRHGVPFEAIDKNDSKLSLPEELIPIHTKLEAYALGNSSVEGLTIKERALLRSRYIHLSAHWNAAKDFNNSDWSVVFINRPTKNKQRVVHPHE
;
A
#
# COMPACT_ATOMS: atom_id res chain seq x y z
N MET A 1 -11.89 30.27 86.64
CA MET A 1 -11.11 29.13 86.13
C MET A 1 -10.60 29.55 84.76
N SER A 2 -9.37 30.04 84.53
CA SER A 2 -8.04 29.64 85.04
C SER A 2 -7.75 28.15 84.79
N GLY A 3 -7.21 27.82 83.61
CA GLY A 3 -6.77 26.45 83.31
C GLY A 3 -6.97 25.96 81.86
N ALA A 4 -6.41 26.67 80.87
CA ALA A 4 -6.13 26.10 79.54
C ALA A 4 -4.97 26.89 78.91
N VAL A 5 -3.74 26.55 79.32
CA VAL A 5 -2.52 27.21 78.83
C VAL A 5 -2.31 26.89 77.35
N SER A 6 -1.81 27.88 76.62
CA SER A 6 -1.32 27.78 75.24
C SER A 6 -0.58 26.46 74.97
N SER A 7 -1.17 25.62 74.12
CA SER A 7 -0.53 24.43 73.56
C SER A 7 -0.62 24.48 72.04
N ALA A 8 0.51 24.34 71.36
CA ALA A 8 0.54 24.19 69.91
C ALA A 8 -0.28 22.96 69.50
N ARG A 9 -1.34 23.18 68.70
CA ARG A 9 -2.17 22.14 68.09
C ARG A 9 -1.51 21.50 66.88
N PHE A 10 -0.67 22.26 66.17
CA PHE A 10 0.11 21.76 65.03
C PHE A 10 1.55 21.48 65.47
N THR A 11 2.01 20.27 65.19
CA THR A 11 3.36 19.81 65.52
C THR A 11 3.98 19.07 64.35
N LEU A 12 5.28 19.29 64.14
CA LEU A 12 6.07 18.54 63.17
C LEU A 12 7.02 17.61 63.95
N GLN A 13 7.04 16.34 63.59
CA GLN A 13 7.93 15.34 64.18
C GLN A 13 8.98 14.94 63.14
N ILE A 14 10.26 15.12 63.46
CA ILE A 14 11.41 14.71 62.63
C ILE A 14 12.29 13.78 63.47
N PRO A 15 12.06 12.45 63.48
CA PRO A 15 12.68 11.56 64.47
C PRO A 15 14.21 11.48 64.40
N ALA A 16 14.79 11.71 63.21
CA ALA A 16 16.23 11.58 62.97
C ALA A 16 17.05 12.82 63.35
N VAL A 17 16.42 14.01 63.46
CA VAL A 17 17.12 15.28 63.68
C VAL A 17 16.53 15.99 64.89
N ARG A 18 17.34 16.19 65.93
CA ARG A 18 16.92 16.97 67.10
C ARG A 18 16.66 18.42 66.68
N ASN A 19 15.44 18.89 66.91
CA ASN A 19 14.99 20.21 66.54
C ASN A 19 13.96 20.73 67.56
N ASP A 20 13.82 22.05 67.63
CA ASP A 20 12.83 22.74 68.48
C ASP A 20 11.82 23.53 67.61
N PHE A 21 11.53 23.04 66.39
CA PHE A 21 10.66 23.74 65.44
C PHE A 21 9.20 23.80 65.91
N LYS A 22 8.64 25.01 65.95
CA LYS A 22 7.20 25.25 66.15
C LYS A 22 6.52 25.51 64.80
N VAL A 23 5.40 24.84 64.50
CA VAL A 23 4.63 25.07 63.26
C VAL A 23 3.87 26.39 63.34
N LEU A 24 4.13 27.30 62.41
CA LEU A 24 3.46 28.58 62.25
C LEU A 24 2.24 28.46 61.32
N ALA A 25 2.45 27.87 60.14
CA ALA A 25 1.42 27.62 59.14
C ALA A 25 1.79 26.41 58.28
N PHE A 26 0.82 25.90 57.53
CA PHE A 26 1.09 24.95 56.44
C PHE A 26 0.02 25.05 55.35
N GLU A 27 0.42 24.78 54.11
CA GLU A 27 -0.46 24.73 52.95
C GLU A 27 0.03 23.68 51.95
N GLY A 28 -0.89 22.92 51.38
CA GLY A 28 -0.59 21.96 50.31
C GLY A 28 -1.74 21.03 50.00
N SER A 29 -1.62 20.25 48.92
CA SER A 29 -2.70 19.38 48.46
C SER A 29 -2.26 17.92 48.29
N GLU A 30 -3.23 17.03 48.52
CA GLU A 30 -3.17 15.62 48.20
C GLU A 30 -4.18 15.31 47.10
N VAL A 31 -3.74 14.72 45.98
CA VAL A 31 -4.60 14.44 44.81
C VAL A 31 -4.41 12.99 44.36
N VAL A 32 -5.50 12.28 44.05
CA VAL A 32 -5.45 10.89 43.57
C VAL A 32 -4.62 10.81 42.29
N SER A 33 -3.72 9.84 42.24
CA SER A 33 -2.76 9.59 41.15
C SER A 33 -1.79 10.75 40.85
N THR A 34 -1.50 11.57 41.87
CA THR A 34 -0.54 12.70 41.82
C THR A 34 0.28 12.72 43.11
N LEU A 35 1.50 13.26 43.05
CA LEU A 35 2.36 13.44 44.23
C LEU A 35 1.81 14.59 45.10
N TYR A 36 1.65 14.36 46.41
CA TYR A 36 1.35 15.46 47.33
C TYR A 36 2.59 16.29 47.64
N ALA A 37 2.36 17.55 47.99
CA ALA A 37 3.39 18.44 48.51
C ALA A 37 2.77 19.37 49.57
N ILE A 38 3.25 19.29 50.81
CA ILE A 38 2.80 20.14 51.92
C ILE A 38 3.94 21.07 52.33
N LYS A 39 3.78 22.37 52.09
CA LYS A 39 4.69 23.40 52.60
C LYS A 39 4.37 23.68 54.05
N VAL A 40 5.40 23.67 54.90
CA VAL A 40 5.28 23.91 56.34
C VAL A 40 6.16 25.10 56.71
N GLU A 41 5.53 26.14 57.24
CA GLU A 41 6.21 27.29 57.83
C GLU A 41 6.49 27.01 59.30
N LEU A 42 7.74 27.20 59.70
CA LEU A 42 8.29 26.87 61.00
C LEU A 42 8.97 28.10 61.61
N VAL A 43 9.01 28.14 62.94
CA VAL A 43 9.85 29.08 63.69
C VAL A 43 10.70 28.34 64.72
N CYS A 44 11.94 28.81 64.91
CA CYS A 44 12.92 28.25 65.84
C CYS A 44 13.66 29.37 66.59
N GLU A 45 14.13 29.12 67.82
CA GLU A 45 15.02 30.06 68.53
C GLU A 45 16.49 29.92 68.12
N VAL A 46 16.84 28.89 67.34
CA VAL A 46 18.19 28.71 66.76
C VAL A 46 18.25 29.44 65.42
N HIS A 47 19.16 30.42 65.30
CA HIS A 47 19.35 31.22 64.08
C HIS A 47 20.17 30.52 62.99
N ASP A 48 21.18 29.74 63.39
CA ASP A 48 22.13 29.07 62.49
C ASP A 48 21.89 27.55 62.46
N PHE A 49 20.64 27.13 62.24
CA PHE A 49 20.30 25.71 62.14
C PHE A 49 20.89 25.08 60.86
N ASP A 50 21.59 23.96 60.98
CA ASP A 50 22.14 23.22 59.85
C ASP A 50 21.01 22.53 59.07
N MET A 51 20.78 22.99 57.83
CA MET A 51 19.65 22.56 57.00
C MET A 51 19.94 21.29 56.18
N GLU A 52 21.19 20.99 55.87
CA GLU A 52 21.54 19.85 55.01
C GLU A 52 21.11 18.49 55.63
N PRO A 53 21.28 18.24 56.96
CA PRO A 53 20.82 17.01 57.60
C PRO A 53 19.30 16.78 57.58
N LEU A 54 18.49 17.81 57.33
CA LEU A 54 17.02 17.69 57.23
C LEU A 54 16.58 17.08 55.90
N LEU A 55 17.36 17.24 54.82
CA LEU A 55 17.00 16.77 53.49
C LEU A 55 16.89 15.23 53.46
N GLY A 56 15.83 14.73 52.83
CA GLY A 56 15.51 13.31 52.76
C GLY A 56 14.91 12.69 54.03
N GLN A 57 14.92 13.40 55.17
CA GLN A 57 14.47 12.83 56.44
C GLN A 57 12.95 12.62 56.46
N PRO A 58 12.47 11.51 57.05
CA PRO A 58 11.05 11.29 57.27
C PRO A 58 10.52 12.26 58.33
N ALA A 59 9.35 12.83 58.08
CA ALA A 59 8.67 13.71 59.02
C ALA A 59 7.15 13.55 58.99
N PHE A 60 6.52 13.75 60.15
CA PHE A 60 5.06 13.69 60.32
C PHE A 60 4.51 15.04 60.81
N LEU A 61 3.67 15.66 59.98
CA LEU A 61 2.94 16.87 60.31
C LEU A 61 1.58 16.49 60.91
N ARG A 62 1.44 16.61 62.24
CA ARG A 62 0.16 16.41 62.93
C ARG A 62 -0.63 17.71 62.97
N PHE A 63 -1.90 17.64 62.57
CA PHE A 63 -2.84 18.76 62.63
C PHE A 63 -4.25 18.41 63.12
N GLY A 64 -4.59 17.13 63.22
CA GLY A 64 -5.81 16.64 63.84
C GLY A 64 -5.67 16.42 65.35
N LEU A 65 -6.80 16.49 66.04
CA LEU A 65 -6.86 16.37 67.51
C LEU A 65 -6.59 14.92 67.96
N ASP A 66 -7.10 13.93 67.23
CA ASP A 66 -7.02 12.52 67.58
C ASP A 66 -5.75 11.82 67.06
N GLY A 67 -4.87 12.56 66.38
CA GLY A 67 -3.57 12.08 65.89
C GLY A 67 -3.35 12.26 64.39
N GLU A 68 -4.33 12.81 63.68
CA GLU A 68 -4.33 12.87 62.23
C GLU A 68 -3.30 13.84 61.69
N GLY A 69 -2.67 13.45 60.60
CA GLY A 69 -1.60 14.20 59.98
C GLY A 69 -1.24 13.68 58.60
N ILE A 70 -0.15 14.21 58.05
CA ILE A 70 0.45 13.79 56.79
C ILE A 70 1.91 13.43 57.06
N HIS A 71 2.33 12.26 56.60
CA HIS A 71 3.73 11.85 56.62
C HIS A 71 4.38 12.23 55.30
N GLY A 72 5.65 12.63 55.30
CA GLY A 72 6.45 12.81 54.09
C GLY A 72 7.93 12.57 54.34
N CYS A 73 8.72 12.81 53.31
CA CYS A 73 10.14 13.13 53.40
C CYS A 73 10.31 14.62 53.11
N ILE A 74 11.31 15.23 53.72
CA ILE A 74 11.67 16.64 53.50
C ILE A 74 12.47 16.73 52.19
N GLU A 75 11.95 17.46 51.19
CA GLU A 75 12.60 17.63 49.88
C GLU A 75 13.27 18.99 49.72
N ASP A 76 12.59 20.06 50.14
CA ASP A 76 13.10 21.43 50.16
C ASP A 76 13.14 21.98 51.58
N VAL A 77 14.14 22.80 51.89
CA VAL A 77 14.33 23.50 53.17
C VAL A 77 14.86 24.90 52.91
N GLN A 78 14.20 25.91 53.46
CA GLN A 78 14.52 27.31 53.29
C GLN A 78 14.72 27.98 54.66
N ALA A 79 15.83 28.72 54.83
CA ALA A 79 15.93 29.74 55.87
C ALA A 79 15.22 31.02 55.40
N GLY A 80 14.28 31.51 56.19
CA GLY A 80 13.57 32.77 55.99
C GLY A 80 14.26 33.94 56.69
N GLU A 81 13.48 34.95 57.10
CA GLU A 81 14.01 36.08 57.86
C GLU A 81 14.39 35.67 59.30
N SER A 82 15.59 36.08 59.72
CA SER A 82 16.04 35.94 61.11
C SER A 82 15.49 37.09 61.97
N GLY A 83 14.46 36.80 62.75
CA GLY A 83 13.87 37.75 63.71
C GLY A 83 14.70 37.89 64.98
N LYS A 84 14.31 38.86 65.84
CA LYS A 84 15.03 39.21 67.08
C LYS A 84 15.16 38.08 68.10
N ARG A 85 14.25 37.11 68.08
CA ARG A 85 14.26 35.90 68.94
C ARG A 85 13.98 34.63 68.15
N LEU A 86 13.04 34.68 67.22
CA LEU A 86 12.65 33.55 66.37
C LEU A 86 13.16 33.78 64.94
N SER A 87 13.84 32.78 64.37
CA SER A 87 14.12 32.69 62.94
C SER A 87 13.03 31.88 62.23
N HIS A 88 12.64 32.34 61.04
CA HIS A 88 11.69 31.64 60.19
C HIS A 88 12.40 30.58 59.36
N TYR A 89 11.76 29.42 59.22
CA TYR A 89 12.17 28.35 58.32
C TYR A 89 10.97 27.85 57.52
N GLY A 90 11.20 27.39 56.30
CA GLY A 90 10.21 26.68 55.48
C GLY A 90 10.74 25.29 55.15
N LEU A 91 9.84 24.31 55.02
CA LEU A 91 10.18 23.03 54.39
C LEU A 91 9.01 22.47 53.59
N THR A 92 9.31 21.59 52.63
CA THR A 92 8.30 20.90 51.82
C THR A 92 8.31 19.41 52.10
N LEU A 93 7.17 18.87 52.54
CA LEU A 93 6.93 17.43 52.74
C LEU A 93 6.33 16.80 51.49
N VAL A 94 6.99 15.77 50.95
CA VAL A 94 6.60 15.02 49.75
C VAL A 94 6.60 13.51 50.02
N PRO A 95 5.95 12.66 49.20
CA PRO A 95 6.13 11.20 49.31
C PRO A 95 7.53 10.77 48.85
N VAL A 96 8.01 9.61 49.31
CA VAL A 96 9.27 9.00 48.78
C VAL A 96 9.21 8.80 47.26
N LEU A 97 8.00 8.57 46.71
CA LEU A 97 7.76 8.47 45.27
C LEU A 97 8.18 9.73 44.49
N HIS A 98 8.25 10.90 45.14
CA HIS A 98 8.63 12.17 44.52
C HIS A 98 10.05 12.13 43.94
N TYR A 99 11.00 11.48 44.62
CA TYR A 99 12.40 11.42 44.18
C TYR A 99 12.59 10.66 42.86
N LEU A 100 11.65 9.79 42.47
CA LEU A 100 11.69 9.07 41.20
C LEU A 100 11.48 9.98 39.97
N GLN A 101 11.10 11.26 40.16
CA GLN A 101 11.10 12.26 39.08
C GLN A 101 12.53 12.65 38.65
N PHE A 102 13.50 12.55 39.56
CA PHE A 102 14.90 12.89 39.30
C PHE A 102 15.71 11.72 38.73
N SER A 103 15.16 10.50 38.73
CA SER A 103 15.78 9.32 38.12
C SER A 103 15.14 9.02 36.76
N ARG A 104 15.97 8.76 35.75
CA ARG A 104 15.57 8.50 34.37
C ARG A 104 16.34 7.32 33.82
N ASP A 105 15.68 6.50 33.01
CA ASP A 105 16.30 5.29 32.46
C ASP A 105 15.78 4.92 31.06
N GLN A 106 16.43 3.94 30.45
CA GLN A 106 15.99 3.24 29.25
C GLN A 106 16.13 1.74 29.49
N GLN A 107 15.00 1.03 29.64
CA GLN A 107 14.96 -0.37 30.07
C GLN A 107 13.85 -1.16 29.39
N ILE A 108 14.07 -2.46 29.25
CA ILE A 108 13.14 -3.42 28.66
C ILE A 108 12.64 -4.40 29.73
N PHE A 109 11.32 -4.52 29.85
CA PHE A 109 10.62 -5.48 30.68
C PHE A 109 9.91 -6.49 29.77
N GLN A 110 10.06 -7.79 30.05
CA GLN A 110 9.50 -8.87 29.22
C GLN A 110 8.78 -9.90 30.06
N ASN A 111 7.57 -10.28 29.62
CA ASN A 111 6.70 -11.26 30.26
C ASN A 111 6.39 -10.95 31.75
N GLN A 112 6.20 -9.67 32.06
CA GLN A 112 5.85 -9.18 33.41
C GLN A 112 4.51 -8.44 33.42
N THR A 113 3.75 -8.56 34.51
CA THR A 113 2.55 -7.75 34.74
C THR A 113 2.93 -6.33 35.19
N VAL A 114 2.05 -5.34 34.99
CA VAL A 114 2.32 -3.95 35.44
C VAL A 114 2.67 -3.87 36.94
N PRO A 115 1.99 -4.56 37.87
CA PRO A 115 2.41 -4.59 39.28
C PRO A 115 3.82 -5.17 39.51
N GLN A 116 4.28 -6.14 38.72
CA GLN A 116 5.64 -6.69 38.81
C GLN A 116 6.68 -5.68 38.31
N ILE A 117 6.42 -5.00 37.19
CA ILE A 117 7.27 -3.94 36.63
C ILE A 117 7.42 -2.80 37.64
N ILE A 118 6.30 -2.26 38.15
CA ILE A 118 6.31 -1.20 39.16
C ILE A 118 7.04 -1.65 40.43
N THR A 119 6.82 -2.90 40.89
CA THR A 119 7.55 -3.47 42.04
C THR A 119 9.07 -3.51 41.80
N GLN A 120 9.53 -3.82 40.59
CA GLN A 120 10.94 -3.86 40.24
C GLN A 120 11.56 -2.45 40.25
N VAL A 121 10.86 -1.45 39.70
CA VAL A 121 11.28 -0.03 39.71
C VAL A 121 11.35 0.52 41.14
N LEU A 122 10.30 0.32 41.95
CA LEU A 122 10.24 0.77 43.34
C LEU A 122 11.36 0.17 44.19
N LYS A 123 11.58 -1.15 44.11
CA LYS A 123 12.63 -1.85 44.88
C LYS A 123 14.04 -1.36 44.58
N ARG A 124 14.30 -0.95 43.33
CA ARG A 124 15.61 -0.41 42.92
C ARG A 124 15.94 0.91 43.63
N HIS A 125 14.93 1.69 43.98
CA HIS A 125 15.03 2.93 44.76
C HIS A 125 14.90 2.71 46.28
N GLY A 126 15.04 1.47 46.75
CA GLY A 126 14.93 1.14 48.17
C GLY A 126 13.50 1.16 48.72
N ILE A 127 12.48 1.37 47.88
CA ILE A 127 11.07 1.33 48.29
C ILE A 127 10.65 -0.15 48.36
N LEU A 128 10.60 -0.69 49.59
CA LEU A 128 10.33 -2.11 49.85
C LEU A 128 8.83 -2.44 49.92
N ALA A 129 8.52 -3.74 49.96
CA ALA A 129 7.16 -4.28 49.80
C ALA A 129 6.19 -3.95 50.96
N ASP A 130 6.65 -3.32 52.02
CA ASP A 130 5.85 -2.82 53.13
C ASP A 130 5.49 -1.32 52.99
N ALA A 131 6.12 -0.61 52.04
CA ALA A 131 5.86 0.79 51.71
C ALA A 131 4.82 0.98 50.59
N PHE A 132 4.40 -0.10 49.91
CA PHE A 132 3.32 -0.07 48.92
C PHE A 132 2.43 -1.31 48.93
N ARG A 133 1.22 -1.20 48.36
CA ARG A 133 0.26 -2.31 48.22
C ARG A 133 -0.52 -2.24 46.91
N PHE A 134 -0.77 -3.39 46.30
CA PHE A 134 -1.64 -3.53 45.11
C PHE A 134 -2.97 -4.18 45.46
N HIS A 135 -4.07 -3.50 45.12
CA HIS A 135 -5.45 -3.97 45.14
C HIS A 135 -6.04 -3.90 43.72
N VAL A 136 -5.46 -4.68 42.81
CA VAL A 136 -5.80 -4.64 41.38
C VAL A 136 -6.14 -6.03 40.86
N GLN A 137 -6.97 -6.10 39.81
CA GLN A 137 -7.29 -7.34 39.12
C GLN A 137 -6.04 -7.90 38.41
N THR A 138 -5.88 -9.23 38.42
CA THR A 138 -4.73 -9.87 37.76
C THR A 138 -4.91 -9.87 36.24
N LEU A 139 -4.11 -9.04 35.56
CA LEU A 139 -4.04 -8.96 34.10
C LEU A 139 -2.92 -9.87 33.54
N PRO A 140 -3.00 -10.27 32.25
CA PRO A 140 -1.91 -10.99 31.59
C PRO A 140 -0.58 -10.21 31.65
N PRO A 141 0.57 -10.91 31.74
CA PRO A 141 1.88 -10.27 31.63
C PRO A 141 2.08 -9.65 30.24
N ARG A 142 2.62 -8.43 30.18
CA ARG A 142 3.00 -7.78 28.93
C ARG A 142 4.17 -8.54 28.31
N ALA A 143 4.04 -8.94 27.05
CA ALA A 143 5.10 -9.65 26.32
C ALA A 143 6.38 -8.80 26.18
N TYR A 144 6.20 -7.49 25.98
CA TYR A 144 7.25 -6.49 25.85
C TYR A 144 6.73 -5.18 26.42
N CYS A 145 7.53 -4.47 27.21
CA CYS A 145 7.23 -3.14 27.70
C CYS A 145 8.52 -2.37 27.98
N THR A 146 8.60 -1.14 27.52
CA THR A 146 9.83 -0.36 27.45
C THR A 146 9.65 0.94 28.23
N GLN A 147 10.59 1.22 29.12
CA GLN A 147 10.80 2.56 29.65
C GLN A 147 11.73 3.28 28.68
N TYR A 148 11.32 4.41 28.09
CA TYR A 148 12.15 5.10 27.10
C TYR A 148 12.14 6.62 27.26
N GLY A 149 13.28 7.16 27.73
CA GLY A 149 13.50 8.61 27.87
C GLY A 149 12.64 9.27 28.95
N GLU A 150 11.98 8.48 29.79
CA GLU A 150 11.06 8.92 30.85
C GLU A 150 11.66 8.70 32.24
N SER A 151 11.23 9.53 33.20
CA SER A 151 11.56 9.30 34.60
C SER A 151 10.87 8.06 35.14
N ASP A 152 11.43 7.47 36.20
CA ASP A 152 10.85 6.30 36.85
C ASP A 152 9.44 6.60 37.39
N PHE A 153 9.19 7.85 37.81
CA PHE A 153 7.86 8.32 38.20
C PHE A 153 6.90 8.39 37.00
N GLU A 154 7.30 9.01 35.89
CA GLU A 154 6.48 9.11 34.68
C GLU A 154 6.15 7.73 34.11
N PHE A 155 7.09 6.78 34.17
CA PHE A 155 6.88 5.39 33.75
C PHE A 155 5.80 4.70 34.59
N ILE A 156 5.89 4.79 35.93
CA ILE A 156 4.87 4.25 36.84
C ILE A 156 3.51 4.92 36.58
N GLN A 157 3.48 6.25 36.42
CA GLN A 157 2.26 7.01 36.13
C GLN A 157 1.63 6.57 34.80
N ARG A 158 2.44 6.37 33.75
CA ARG A 158 2.02 5.90 32.44
C ARG A 158 1.42 4.50 32.50
N LEU A 159 2.13 3.54 33.09
CA LEU A 159 1.63 2.16 33.23
C LEU A 159 0.32 2.09 34.03
N CYS A 160 0.24 2.86 35.12
CA CYS A 160 -0.99 3.00 35.91
C CYS A 160 -2.14 3.58 35.08
N ALA A 161 -1.89 4.66 34.34
CA ALA A 161 -2.89 5.29 33.49
C ALA A 161 -3.35 4.38 32.35
N GLU A 162 -2.45 3.62 31.71
CA GLU A 162 -2.77 2.66 30.64
C GLU A 162 -3.67 1.51 31.13
N ASP A 163 -3.31 0.88 32.25
CA ASP A 163 -4.07 -0.24 32.83
C ASP A 163 -5.29 0.21 33.66
N GLY A 164 -5.47 1.51 33.87
CA GLY A 164 -6.59 2.10 34.62
C GLY A 164 -6.45 2.02 36.14
N ILE A 165 -5.24 1.79 36.65
CA ILE A 165 -4.89 1.67 38.05
C ILE A 165 -4.74 3.07 38.65
N THR A 166 -5.59 3.40 39.63
CA THR A 166 -5.46 4.61 40.44
C THR A 166 -4.50 4.37 41.61
N TRP A 167 -3.93 5.44 42.17
CA TRP A 167 -3.13 5.32 43.39
C TRP A 167 -3.29 6.52 44.33
N HIS A 168 -3.07 6.30 45.62
CA HIS A 168 -3.10 7.31 46.67
C HIS A 168 -2.17 6.93 47.83
N HIS A 169 -2.02 7.84 48.80
CA HIS A 169 -1.22 7.60 49.99
C HIS A 169 -2.11 7.46 51.24
N GLN A 170 -1.74 6.52 52.11
CA GLN A 170 -2.33 6.36 53.45
C GLN A 170 -1.28 6.73 54.50
N HIS A 171 -1.62 7.63 55.42
CA HIS A 171 -0.67 8.21 56.38
C HIS A 171 -0.78 7.60 57.76
N SER A 172 0.38 7.42 58.39
CA SER A 172 0.54 7.08 59.80
C SER A 172 1.70 7.87 60.39
N VAL A 173 1.84 7.91 61.71
CA VAL A 173 2.95 8.61 62.39
C VAL A 173 4.32 8.05 61.97
N GLU A 174 4.40 6.76 61.67
CA GLU A 174 5.65 6.05 61.35
C GLU A 174 6.01 6.07 59.86
N ARG A 175 5.03 6.16 58.95
CA ARG A 175 5.22 6.10 57.49
C ARG A 175 3.98 6.52 56.70
N HIS A 176 4.17 6.76 55.40
CA HIS A 176 3.11 6.72 54.38
C HIS A 176 3.17 5.41 53.58
N LEU A 177 2.00 4.86 53.24
CA LEU A 177 1.83 3.67 52.40
C LEU A 177 1.26 4.08 51.03
N LEU A 178 1.93 3.71 49.93
CA LEU A 178 1.43 3.93 48.57
C LEU A 178 0.48 2.80 48.16
N VAL A 179 -0.79 3.10 47.92
CA VAL A 179 -1.83 2.11 47.61
C VAL A 179 -2.27 2.26 46.16
N PHE A 180 -2.13 1.19 45.37
CA PHE A 180 -2.62 1.08 44.00
C PHE A 180 -3.94 0.31 43.96
N THR A 181 -4.97 0.81 43.28
CA THR A 181 -6.28 0.14 43.14
C THR A 181 -6.96 0.41 41.80
N ASP A 182 -7.69 -0.57 41.26
CA ASP A 182 -8.51 -0.45 40.05
C ASP A 182 -10.02 -0.48 40.29
N ASP A 183 -10.46 -0.55 41.55
CA ASP A 183 -11.86 -0.65 41.97
C ASP A 183 -12.12 0.18 43.25
N THR A 184 -13.32 0.75 43.38
CA THR A 184 -13.70 1.61 44.51
C THR A 184 -13.96 0.81 45.80
N VAL A 185 -14.19 -0.51 45.72
CA VAL A 185 -14.40 -1.40 46.87
C VAL A 185 -13.21 -1.44 47.85
N PHE A 186 -11.99 -1.12 47.38
CA PHE A 186 -10.78 -1.10 48.20
C PHE A 186 -10.46 0.26 48.84
N LEU A 187 -11.29 1.29 48.61
CA LEU A 187 -11.08 2.62 49.18
C LEU A 187 -11.57 2.66 50.65
N PRO A 188 -10.77 3.17 51.61
CA PRO A 188 -11.22 3.28 52.99
C PRO A 188 -12.38 4.26 53.13
N THR A 189 -13.35 3.96 53.99
CA THR A 189 -14.49 4.84 54.28
C THR A 189 -14.28 5.59 55.59
N LEU A 190 -14.37 6.92 55.53
CA LEU A 190 -14.29 7.84 56.67
C LEU A 190 -15.64 7.95 57.38
N HIS A 191 -15.62 8.48 58.62
CA HIS A 191 -16.84 8.77 59.36
C HIS A 191 -17.69 9.85 58.66
N ALA A 192 -19.01 9.71 58.77
CA ALA A 192 -19.97 10.67 58.23
C ALA A 192 -19.73 12.07 58.79
N THR A 193 -19.74 13.07 57.92
CA THR A 193 -19.54 14.49 58.29
C THR A 193 -20.79 15.29 57.95
N THR A 194 -21.30 16.04 58.93
CA THR A 194 -22.51 16.86 58.75
C THR A 194 -22.22 18.13 57.96
N TYR A 195 -23.17 18.54 57.12
CA TYR A 195 -23.18 19.84 56.48
C TYR A 195 -23.84 20.88 57.38
N ARG A 196 -23.17 22.01 57.60
CA ARG A 196 -23.76 23.18 58.28
C ARG A 196 -23.37 24.46 57.56
N HIS A 197 -24.36 25.20 57.06
CA HIS A 197 -24.12 26.48 56.42
C HIS A 197 -23.41 27.43 57.40
N ASP A 198 -22.38 28.12 56.90
CA ASP A 198 -21.63 29.13 57.65
C ASP A 198 -22.58 30.18 58.25
N SER A 199 -22.61 30.26 59.58
CA SER A 199 -23.54 31.10 60.36
C SER A 199 -22.81 32.01 61.36
N ALA A 200 -21.50 32.18 61.19
CA ALA A 200 -20.60 32.90 62.11
C ALA A 200 -20.54 32.36 63.55
N MET A 201 -21.19 31.22 63.86
CA MET A 201 -21.04 30.50 65.12
C MET A 201 -20.09 29.30 64.94
N VAL A 202 -19.20 29.08 65.90
CA VAL A 202 -18.28 27.93 65.89
C VAL A 202 -19.07 26.65 66.15
N ALA A 203 -19.03 25.70 65.21
CA ALA A 203 -19.62 24.38 65.39
C ALA A 203 -18.84 23.57 66.46
N GLU A 204 -19.55 22.82 67.30
CA GLU A 204 -18.96 22.00 68.37
C GLU A 204 -18.10 20.84 67.84
N HIS A 205 -18.35 20.40 66.61
CA HIS A 205 -17.68 19.29 65.93
C HIS A 205 -17.26 19.74 64.51
N PRO A 206 -16.31 19.04 63.85
CA PRO A 206 -15.96 19.37 62.46
C PRO A 206 -17.11 19.12 61.48
N VAL A 207 -17.28 20.02 60.52
CA VAL A 207 -18.40 20.07 59.56
C VAL A 207 -17.93 20.41 58.14
N VAL A 208 -18.76 20.14 57.14
CA VAL A 208 -18.65 20.73 55.80
C VAL A 208 -19.48 22.01 55.79
N HIS A 209 -18.85 23.17 55.56
CA HIS A 209 -19.52 24.48 55.60
C HIS A 209 -19.90 25.03 54.21
N ARG A 210 -19.24 24.55 53.15
CA ARG A 210 -19.65 24.79 51.76
C ARG A 210 -19.63 23.49 50.97
N PHE A 211 -20.62 23.30 50.11
CA PHE A 211 -20.69 22.19 49.17
C PHE A 211 -21.39 22.67 47.90
N SER A 212 -20.72 22.53 46.76
CA SER A 212 -21.26 22.84 45.44
C SER A 212 -21.13 21.61 44.56
N TRP A 213 -22.04 21.47 43.60
CA TRP A 213 -22.21 20.27 42.79
C TRP A 213 -22.46 20.70 41.34
N HIS A 214 -21.69 20.10 40.42
CA HIS A 214 -21.64 20.50 39.01
C HIS A 214 -21.66 19.26 38.12
N ALA A 215 -22.47 19.31 37.06
CA ALA A 215 -22.50 18.30 36.00
C ALA A 215 -21.99 18.89 34.67
N ARG A 216 -21.31 18.08 33.85
CA ARG A 216 -20.68 18.51 32.59
C ARG A 216 -20.89 17.50 31.47
N THR A 217 -21.09 17.99 30.25
CA THR A 217 -21.14 17.14 29.04
C THR A 217 -19.80 16.45 28.81
N ARG A 218 -19.81 15.15 28.52
CA ARG A 218 -18.63 14.31 28.27
C ARG A 218 -18.88 13.32 27.14
N THR A 219 -17.80 12.69 26.67
CA THR A 219 -17.82 11.58 25.71
C THR A 219 -18.86 10.53 26.11
N SER A 220 -19.68 10.07 25.16
CA SER A 220 -20.71 9.03 25.38
C SER A 220 -20.36 7.70 24.74
N ARG A 221 -19.41 7.67 23.78
CA ARG A 221 -18.94 6.48 23.07
C ARG A 221 -17.42 6.42 23.01
N VAL A 222 -16.85 5.23 23.20
CA VAL A 222 -15.45 4.94 22.89
C VAL A 222 -15.38 3.75 21.94
N THR A 223 -14.56 3.88 20.89
CA THR A 223 -14.29 2.81 19.91
C THR A 223 -12.79 2.65 19.71
N ARG A 224 -12.26 1.43 19.91
CA ARG A 224 -10.83 1.08 19.76
C ARG A 224 -10.65 0.05 18.64
N ARG A 225 -9.62 0.25 17.83
CA ARG A 225 -9.19 -0.71 16.78
C ARG A 225 -7.70 -1.00 16.85
N ASP A 226 -7.33 -2.19 16.41
CA ASP A 226 -5.94 -2.64 16.30
C ASP A 226 -5.76 -3.68 15.18
N TYR A 227 -4.51 -4.06 14.88
CA TYR A 227 -4.16 -5.08 13.89
C TYR A 227 -3.56 -6.34 14.54
N ASP A 228 -4.20 -7.49 14.37
CA ASP A 228 -3.67 -8.78 14.85
C ASP A 228 -2.87 -9.50 13.76
N LEU A 229 -1.54 -9.55 13.94
CA LEU A 229 -0.61 -10.28 13.06
C LEU A 229 -0.97 -11.76 12.87
N LYS A 230 -1.51 -12.43 13.90
CA LYS A 230 -1.87 -13.85 13.84
C LYS A 230 -3.23 -14.09 13.18
N ARG A 231 -4.06 -13.04 13.07
CA ARG A 231 -5.42 -13.10 12.50
C ARG A 231 -5.66 -11.86 11.61
N PRO A 232 -4.88 -11.65 10.53
CA PRO A 232 -4.88 -10.40 9.76
C PRO A 232 -6.21 -10.08 9.04
N HIS A 233 -7.09 -11.07 8.89
CA HIS A 233 -8.43 -10.90 8.32
C HIS A 233 -9.51 -10.50 9.36
N LEU A 234 -9.19 -10.55 10.67
CA LEU A 234 -10.11 -10.21 11.74
C LEU A 234 -10.09 -8.69 11.97
N LEU A 235 -11.24 -8.04 11.78
CA LEU A 235 -11.43 -6.66 12.25
C LEU A 235 -11.48 -6.65 13.78
N LEU A 236 -10.35 -6.36 14.42
CA LEU A 236 -10.28 -6.25 15.87
C LEU A 236 -10.76 -4.87 16.32
N GLU A 237 -12.10 -4.69 16.32
CA GLU A 237 -12.79 -3.52 16.86
C GLU A 237 -13.47 -3.86 18.19
N THR A 238 -13.39 -2.95 19.16
CA THR A 238 -14.23 -3.00 20.37
C THR A 238 -14.81 -1.62 20.67
N ARG A 239 -16.05 -1.60 21.18
CA ARG A 239 -16.81 -0.39 21.45
C ARG A 239 -17.51 -0.46 22.79
N PHE A 240 -17.58 0.66 23.49
CA PHE A 240 -18.36 0.85 24.71
C PHE A 240 -19.16 2.16 24.60
N VAL A 241 -20.40 2.16 25.10
CA VAL A 241 -21.35 3.27 24.97
C VAL A 241 -22.06 3.46 26.30
N ALA A 242 -22.29 4.71 26.69
CA ALA A 242 -23.18 5.08 27.79
C ALA A 242 -24.42 5.79 27.24
N ASP A 243 -25.57 5.58 27.87
CA ASP A 243 -26.89 6.00 27.38
C ASP A 243 -27.16 7.51 27.61
N PHE A 244 -26.38 8.37 26.93
CA PHE A 244 -26.45 9.83 27.06
C PHE A 244 -26.31 10.55 25.71
N THR A 245 -26.94 11.72 25.60
CA THR A 245 -26.92 12.61 24.43
C THR A 245 -26.19 13.92 24.72
N PRO A 246 -25.50 14.55 23.75
CA PRO A 246 -25.32 14.12 22.36
C PRO A 246 -24.36 12.92 22.21
N GLY A 247 -24.42 12.26 21.05
CA GLY A 247 -23.56 11.12 20.70
C GLY A 247 -22.12 11.55 20.37
N LEU A 248 -21.28 11.75 21.39
CA LEU A 248 -19.88 12.16 21.25
C LEU A 248 -18.96 10.93 21.33
N GLU A 249 -18.05 10.77 20.36
CA GLU A 249 -17.16 9.61 20.25
C GLU A 249 -15.68 9.94 20.38
N ASP A 250 -14.95 9.12 21.14
CA ASP A 250 -13.48 8.99 21.08
C ASP A 250 -13.12 7.69 20.34
N TYR A 251 -12.69 7.82 19.08
CA TYR A 251 -12.16 6.75 18.25
C TYR A 251 -10.63 6.77 18.22
N ARG A 252 -9.97 5.61 18.38
CA ARG A 252 -8.50 5.49 18.27
C ARG A 252 -8.06 4.19 17.59
N TYR A 253 -6.98 4.32 16.80
CA TYR A 253 -6.19 3.27 16.17
C TYR A 253 -4.73 3.76 16.07
N PRO A 254 -3.73 2.87 16.15
CA PRO A 254 -3.79 1.53 16.76
C PRO A 254 -3.84 1.64 18.29
N LEU A 255 -4.11 0.53 18.96
CA LEU A 255 -4.11 0.42 20.42
C LEU A 255 -3.92 -1.04 20.78
N SER A 256 -2.73 -1.39 21.30
CA SER A 256 -2.31 -2.79 21.54
C SER A 256 -3.39 -3.62 22.24
N MET A 257 -4.07 -4.46 21.47
CA MET A 257 -5.19 -5.30 21.89
C MET A 257 -4.88 -6.76 21.59
N GLU A 258 -4.43 -7.50 22.60
CA GLU A 258 -4.17 -8.95 22.45
C GLU A 258 -5.43 -9.76 22.09
N ASN A 259 -6.61 -9.30 22.52
CA ASN A 259 -7.90 -9.97 22.31
C ASN A 259 -9.09 -9.04 22.60
N GLU A 260 -10.28 -9.44 22.14
CA GLU A 260 -11.52 -8.68 22.34
C GLU A 260 -11.90 -8.42 23.81
N LYS A 261 -11.56 -9.33 24.74
CA LYS A 261 -11.86 -9.15 26.17
C LYS A 261 -11.07 -7.97 26.71
N ARG A 262 -9.77 -7.90 26.39
CA ARG A 262 -8.91 -6.76 26.73
C ARG A 262 -9.35 -5.49 26.01
N GLY A 263 -9.72 -5.56 24.73
CA GLY A 263 -10.27 -4.43 23.99
C GLY A 263 -11.53 -3.83 24.64
N LYS A 264 -12.51 -4.66 24.99
CA LYS A 264 -13.73 -4.24 25.72
C LYS A 264 -13.40 -3.59 27.06
N GLN A 265 -12.41 -4.11 27.79
CA GLN A 265 -11.91 -3.50 29.03
C GLN A 265 -11.31 -2.10 28.76
N LEU A 266 -10.41 -1.96 27.77
CA LEU A 266 -9.77 -0.69 27.43
C LEU A 266 -10.77 0.36 26.93
N ALA A 267 -11.78 -0.05 26.14
CA ALA A 267 -12.86 0.82 25.69
C ALA A 267 -13.72 1.30 26.88
N ARG A 268 -14.07 0.40 27.82
CA ARG A 268 -14.76 0.74 29.07
C ARG A 268 -13.93 1.71 29.92
N GLN A 269 -12.68 1.38 30.23
CA GLN A 269 -11.79 2.20 31.07
C GLN A 269 -11.54 3.59 30.45
N ALA A 270 -11.51 3.70 29.13
CA ALA A 270 -11.44 4.99 28.46
C ALA A 270 -12.72 5.81 28.58
N LEU A 271 -13.91 5.19 28.54
CA LEU A 271 -15.17 5.91 28.79
C LEU A 271 -15.30 6.32 30.26
N GLU A 272 -14.92 5.44 31.20
CA GLU A 272 -14.80 5.76 32.63
C GLU A 272 -13.89 6.98 32.84
N ARG A 273 -12.69 7.01 32.22
CA ARG A 273 -11.76 8.15 32.29
C ARG A 273 -12.35 9.44 31.75
N HIS A 274 -13.00 9.41 30.58
CA HIS A 274 -13.68 10.59 30.00
C HIS A 274 -14.86 11.08 30.83
N ARG A 275 -15.43 10.23 31.67
CA ARG A 275 -16.57 10.56 32.52
C ARG A 275 -16.21 10.75 33.99
N ALA A 276 -14.95 10.59 34.39
CA ALA A 276 -14.52 10.70 35.78
C ALA A 276 -14.86 12.06 36.42
N ASP A 277 -15.08 13.11 35.62
CA ASP A 277 -15.53 14.44 36.06
C ASP A 277 -16.86 14.91 35.41
N TYR A 278 -17.68 13.97 34.93
CA TYR A 278 -19.03 14.27 34.43
C TYR A 278 -19.91 14.85 35.53
N GLU A 279 -19.68 14.42 36.77
CA GLU A 279 -20.36 14.89 37.99
C GLU A 279 -19.30 15.05 39.09
N THR A 280 -19.19 16.27 39.61
CA THR A 280 -18.17 16.62 40.61
C THR A 280 -18.74 17.52 41.70
N ALA A 281 -18.36 17.25 42.93
CA ALA A 281 -18.57 18.14 44.06
C ALA A 281 -17.29 18.89 44.43
N GLU A 282 -17.44 20.14 44.87
CA GLU A 282 -16.38 20.98 45.44
C GLU A 282 -16.87 21.52 46.78
N GLY A 283 -16.12 21.26 47.84
CA GLY A 283 -16.51 21.61 49.21
C GLY A 283 -15.42 22.29 50.02
N GLN A 284 -15.82 22.84 51.16
CA GLN A 284 -14.93 23.39 52.19
C GLN A 284 -15.34 22.85 53.55
N SER A 285 -14.37 22.50 54.39
CA SER A 285 -14.58 21.86 55.69
C SER A 285 -13.48 22.24 56.68
N ASN A 286 -13.70 21.95 57.97
CA ASN A 286 -12.66 21.91 59.01
C ASN A 286 -12.38 20.49 59.54
N GLN A 287 -12.86 19.44 58.86
CA GLN A 287 -12.67 18.02 59.19
C GLN A 287 -11.22 17.56 58.91
N PRO A 288 -10.37 17.29 59.92
CA PRO A 288 -8.96 16.94 59.71
C PRO A 288 -8.74 15.52 59.16
N THR A 289 -9.78 14.69 59.11
CA THR A 289 -9.70 13.29 58.63
C THR A 289 -9.80 13.14 57.10
N LEU A 290 -10.25 14.17 56.36
CA LEU A 290 -10.42 14.08 54.90
C LEU A 290 -9.07 13.85 54.20
N ARG A 291 -8.99 12.85 53.32
CA ARG A 291 -7.80 12.45 52.55
C ARG A 291 -8.22 12.04 51.13
N CYS A 292 -7.36 12.25 50.14
CA CYS A 292 -7.62 11.75 48.80
C CYS A 292 -7.63 10.20 48.78
N GLY A 293 -8.35 9.59 47.84
CA GLY A 293 -8.47 8.12 47.74
C GLY A 293 -9.26 7.48 48.89
N HIS A 294 -10.09 8.26 49.57
CA HIS A 294 -11.02 7.78 50.61
C HIS A 294 -12.46 8.10 50.20
N LEU A 295 -13.40 7.32 50.71
CA LEU A 295 -14.83 7.62 50.67
C LEU A 295 -15.22 8.41 51.92
N PHE A 296 -16.09 9.41 51.81
CA PHE A 296 -16.71 10.06 52.96
C PHE A 296 -18.22 10.20 52.73
N GLU A 297 -18.99 10.11 53.81
CA GLU A 297 -20.43 10.31 53.77
C GLU A 297 -20.79 11.75 54.16
N LEU A 298 -21.52 12.45 53.29
CA LEU A 298 -22.09 13.77 53.60
C LEU A 298 -23.53 13.60 54.13
N THR A 299 -23.82 14.23 55.26
CA THR A 299 -25.15 14.20 55.89
C THR A 299 -25.68 15.61 56.18
N GLU A 300 -26.98 15.74 56.46
CA GLU A 300 -27.67 17.00 56.80
C GLU A 300 -27.65 18.13 55.73
N HIS A 301 -27.21 17.85 54.50
CA HIS A 301 -27.23 18.84 53.42
C HIS A 301 -28.66 19.13 52.90
N PRO A 302 -29.10 20.40 52.77
CA PRO A 302 -30.48 20.76 52.40
C PRO A 302 -30.97 20.15 51.07
N ARG A 303 -30.08 19.98 50.09
CA ARG A 303 -30.37 19.21 48.87
C ARG A 303 -30.16 17.74 49.15
N LYS A 304 -31.25 16.95 49.18
CA LYS A 304 -31.21 15.50 49.45
C LYS A 304 -30.19 14.74 48.60
N GLN A 305 -30.11 15.04 47.30
CA GLN A 305 -29.19 14.43 46.34
C GLN A 305 -27.70 14.57 46.69
N CYS A 306 -27.31 15.56 47.51
CA CYS A 306 -25.91 15.71 47.92
C CYS A 306 -25.55 14.82 49.11
N ASN A 307 -26.53 14.24 49.82
CA ASN A 307 -26.27 13.35 50.96
C ASN A 307 -26.01 11.93 50.45
N GLY A 308 -24.95 11.31 50.95
CA GLY A 308 -24.48 10.00 50.49
C GLY A 308 -22.96 9.90 50.45
N LEU A 309 -22.44 8.83 49.84
CA LEU A 309 -21.01 8.54 49.76
C LEU A 309 -20.35 9.22 48.55
N TRP A 310 -19.25 9.91 48.83
CA TRP A 310 -18.43 10.63 47.87
C TRP A 310 -16.97 10.17 47.94
N GLN A 311 -16.35 9.90 46.79
CA GLN A 311 -14.90 9.64 46.69
C GLN A 311 -14.14 10.97 46.64
N LEU A 312 -13.23 11.18 47.58
CA LEU A 312 -12.31 12.32 47.60
C LEU A 312 -11.22 12.15 46.53
N LEU A 313 -11.20 13.03 45.54
CA LEU A 313 -10.16 13.08 44.51
C LEU A 313 -9.02 14.01 44.89
N GLU A 314 -9.32 15.11 45.60
CA GLU A 314 -8.35 16.14 45.99
C GLU A 314 -8.77 16.72 47.34
N VAL A 315 -7.78 16.96 48.21
CA VAL A 315 -7.94 17.70 49.46
C VAL A 315 -6.77 18.68 49.59
N THR A 316 -7.08 19.98 49.71
CA THR A 316 -6.10 21.03 49.95
C THR A 316 -6.20 21.47 51.40
N HIS A 317 -5.13 21.26 52.14
CA HIS A 317 -5.01 21.48 53.57
C HIS A 317 -4.46 22.88 53.84
N THR A 318 -5.06 23.62 54.77
CA THR A 318 -4.52 24.90 55.25
C THR A 318 -4.59 24.96 56.77
N GLY A 319 -3.45 25.18 57.42
CA GLY A 319 -3.35 25.41 58.86
C GLY A 319 -2.65 26.72 59.19
N ARG A 320 -3.15 27.46 60.18
CA ARG A 320 -2.52 28.67 60.73
C ARG A 320 -2.53 28.68 62.25
N GLN A 321 -1.39 28.96 62.86
CA GLN A 321 -1.15 28.96 64.31
C GLN A 321 -0.25 30.13 64.71
N PRO A 322 -0.72 31.39 64.59
CA PRO A 322 0.08 32.58 64.96
C PRO A 322 0.50 32.61 66.44
N GLN A 323 -0.12 31.78 67.30
CA GLN A 323 0.23 31.63 68.71
C GLN A 323 1.71 31.32 68.97
N VAL A 324 2.42 30.67 68.03
CA VAL A 324 3.83 30.30 68.21
C VAL A 324 4.79 31.49 68.14
N LEU A 325 4.33 32.63 67.62
CA LEU A 325 5.09 33.90 67.59
C LEU A 325 5.07 34.63 68.94
N GLU A 326 4.17 34.25 69.85
CA GLU A 326 4.02 34.82 71.18
C GLU A 326 3.91 36.37 71.12
N GLU A 327 4.82 37.13 71.73
CA GLU A 327 4.80 38.60 71.74
C GLU A 327 5.14 39.25 70.38
N HIS A 328 5.55 38.48 69.36
CA HIS A 328 5.91 38.96 68.02
C HIS A 328 4.81 38.78 66.97
N ALA A 329 3.60 38.36 67.36
CA ALA A 329 2.46 38.31 66.45
C ALA A 329 2.05 39.73 66.00
N THR A 330 2.44 40.13 64.80
CA THR A 330 1.98 41.40 64.19
C THR A 330 0.54 41.25 63.69
N ASN A 331 -0.29 42.27 63.92
CA ASN A 331 -1.70 42.29 63.50
C ASN A 331 -1.89 42.43 61.97
N GLU A 332 -0.84 42.33 61.16
CA GLU A 332 -0.82 42.70 59.74
C GLU A 332 -1.00 41.51 58.76
N THR A 333 -1.35 40.32 59.25
CA THR A 333 -1.67 39.16 58.39
C THR A 333 -3.17 38.90 58.25
N THR A 334 -3.95 39.95 57.98
CA THR A 334 -5.30 39.79 57.40
C THR A 334 -5.19 39.24 55.98
N THR A 335 -5.43 37.94 55.82
CA THR A 335 -5.63 37.34 54.49
C THR A 335 -6.87 37.94 53.83
N ALA A 336 -6.91 37.94 52.49
CA ALA A 336 -8.05 38.45 51.72
C ALA A 336 -9.38 37.72 52.01
N ASP A 337 -9.34 36.57 52.67
CA ASP A 337 -10.48 35.74 53.06
C ASP A 337 -10.73 35.67 54.58
N GLY A 338 -9.96 36.42 55.39
CA GLY A 338 -10.15 36.53 56.85
C GLY A 338 -9.74 35.31 57.69
N PHE A 339 -9.06 34.31 57.13
CA PHE A 339 -8.64 33.12 57.86
C PHE A 339 -7.33 33.34 58.65
N THR A 340 -7.46 33.63 59.93
CA THR A 340 -6.33 34.00 60.82
C THR A 340 -5.77 32.85 61.66
N GLN A 341 -6.60 31.87 62.04
CA GLN A 341 -6.18 30.74 62.89
C GLN A 341 -7.04 29.49 62.63
N GLY A 342 -6.43 28.32 62.80
CA GLY A 342 -7.12 27.02 62.86
C GLY A 342 -6.69 26.11 61.72
N TYR A 343 -7.46 25.05 61.52
CA TYR A 343 -7.33 24.16 60.36
C TYR A 343 -8.60 24.25 59.51
N ARG A 344 -8.42 24.22 58.20
CA ARG A 344 -9.47 24.04 57.21
C ARG A 344 -8.95 23.24 56.02
N ASN A 345 -9.85 22.75 55.20
CA ASN A 345 -9.55 22.28 53.86
C ASN A 345 -10.59 22.75 52.85
N SER A 346 -10.19 22.75 51.58
CA SER A 346 -11.10 22.55 50.45
C SER A 346 -10.90 21.14 49.90
N PHE A 347 -11.93 20.58 49.29
CA PHE A 347 -11.86 19.27 48.67
C PHE A 347 -12.67 19.18 47.39
N ARG A 348 -12.27 18.29 46.48
CA ARG A 348 -13.01 17.92 45.28
C ARG A 348 -13.31 16.43 45.32
N ALA A 349 -14.56 16.08 45.02
CA ALA A 349 -15.07 14.72 45.13
C ALA A 349 -15.97 14.34 43.95
N ILE A 350 -16.21 13.05 43.79
CA ILE A 350 -17.14 12.45 42.82
C ILE A 350 -18.06 11.45 43.53
N PRO A 351 -19.24 11.11 43.00
CA PRO A 351 -20.10 10.09 43.61
C PRO A 351 -19.36 8.75 43.69
N ALA A 352 -19.50 8.00 44.79
CA ALA A 352 -18.70 6.78 45.06
C ALA A 352 -18.91 5.62 44.04
N GLU A 353 -19.99 5.69 43.25
CA GLU A 353 -20.30 4.79 42.14
C GLU A 353 -19.54 5.13 40.83
N VAL A 354 -18.93 6.31 40.73
CA VAL A 354 -18.15 6.73 39.56
C VAL A 354 -16.71 6.24 39.72
N VAL A 355 -16.31 5.31 38.85
CA VAL A 355 -14.94 4.77 38.88
C VAL A 355 -13.95 5.78 38.29
N PHE A 356 -13.15 6.41 39.17
CA PHE A 356 -12.04 7.26 38.73
C PHE A 356 -10.99 6.43 37.95
N ARG A 357 -10.47 7.00 36.86
CA ARG A 357 -9.34 6.45 36.09
C ARG A 357 -8.31 7.57 35.89
N PRO A 358 -7.01 7.32 36.05
CA PRO A 358 -6.01 8.39 35.91
C PRO A 358 -6.01 8.95 34.49
N PRO A 359 -5.72 10.25 34.30
CA PRO A 359 -5.48 10.82 32.98
C PRO A 359 -4.30 10.11 32.30
N LEU A 360 -4.39 9.91 30.98
CA LEU A 360 -3.23 9.44 30.21
C LEU A 360 -2.19 10.57 30.14
N PRO A 361 -0.89 10.30 30.36
CA PRO A 361 0.15 11.32 30.18
C PRO A 361 0.18 11.81 28.73
N ALA A 362 0.71 13.02 28.53
CA ALA A 362 0.87 13.59 27.20
C ALA A 362 1.73 12.68 26.32
N ARG A 363 1.30 12.44 25.07
CA ARG A 363 2.11 11.68 24.10
C ARG A 363 3.41 12.44 23.84
N ARG A 364 4.52 11.72 24.02
CA ARG A 364 5.89 12.20 23.75
C ARG A 364 6.13 12.28 22.22
N PRO A 365 7.16 13.02 21.77
CA PRO A 365 7.56 12.98 20.36
C PRO A 365 7.82 11.54 19.90
N PRO A 366 7.33 11.12 18.72
CA PRO A 366 7.44 9.74 18.26
C PRO A 366 8.91 9.35 18.04
N LEU A 367 9.30 8.16 18.49
CA LEU A 367 10.63 7.62 18.22
C LEU A 367 10.72 7.19 16.75
N VAL A 368 11.58 7.85 15.97
CA VAL A 368 11.61 7.66 14.51
C VAL A 368 12.28 6.34 14.13
N SER A 369 13.60 6.23 14.30
CA SER A 369 14.35 4.98 14.05
C SER A 369 15.69 4.99 14.79
N GLN A 370 16.19 3.80 15.10
CA GLN A 370 17.48 3.56 15.75
C GLN A 370 18.18 2.35 15.12
N THR A 371 19.48 2.18 15.34
CA THR A 371 20.15 0.91 15.05
C THR A 371 20.14 -0.02 16.26
N ALA A 372 20.17 -1.32 15.98
CA ALA A 372 20.26 -2.39 16.97
C ALA A 372 21.09 -3.56 16.39
N ARG A 373 21.64 -4.40 17.27
CA ARG A 373 22.34 -5.64 16.88
C ARG A 373 21.38 -6.82 16.93
N VAL A 374 21.38 -7.69 15.92
CA VAL A 374 20.62 -8.95 15.94
C VAL A 374 21.26 -9.93 16.93
N THR A 375 20.45 -10.56 17.78
CA THR A 375 20.90 -11.52 18.81
C THR A 375 20.23 -12.89 18.65
N GLY A 376 20.76 -13.90 19.33
CA GLY A 376 20.25 -15.27 19.34
C GLY A 376 21.01 -16.17 20.33
N PRO A 377 20.67 -17.46 20.41
CA PRO A 377 21.36 -18.41 21.27
C PRO A 377 22.85 -18.54 20.92
N LYS A 378 23.67 -18.85 21.92
CA LYS A 378 25.13 -18.99 21.74
C LYS A 378 25.46 -20.11 20.74
N GLY A 379 26.03 -19.72 19.60
CA GLY A 379 26.48 -20.64 18.55
C GLY A 379 25.55 -20.73 17.34
N GLU A 380 24.39 -20.05 17.36
CA GLU A 380 23.53 -19.94 16.17
C GLU A 380 23.87 -18.69 15.34
N GLU A 381 23.88 -18.85 14.02
CA GLU A 381 24.04 -17.74 13.07
C GLU A 381 22.70 -17.10 12.67
N ILE A 382 21.61 -17.86 12.71
CA ILE A 382 20.28 -17.46 12.23
C ILE A 382 19.27 -17.94 13.26
N TYR A 383 18.66 -17.00 13.99
CA TYR A 383 17.64 -17.29 14.99
C TYR A 383 16.35 -16.54 14.68
N CYS A 384 15.35 -17.27 14.18
CA CYS A 384 14.06 -16.71 13.79
C CYS A 384 12.87 -17.62 14.16
N ASP A 385 11.66 -17.07 14.07
CA ASP A 385 10.41 -17.81 14.28
C ASP A 385 9.63 -18.08 12.97
N GLU A 386 8.43 -18.65 13.09
CA GLU A 386 7.55 -19.00 11.95
C GLU A 386 7.16 -17.81 11.05
N PHE A 387 7.30 -16.57 11.55
CA PHE A 387 7.01 -15.33 10.81
C PHE A 387 8.28 -14.65 10.28
N GLY A 388 9.45 -15.28 10.41
CA GLY A 388 10.74 -14.70 10.03
C GLY A 388 11.18 -13.54 10.94
N ARG A 389 10.63 -13.44 12.16
CA ARG A 389 11.02 -12.42 13.14
C ARG A 389 12.34 -12.80 13.78
N VAL A 390 13.13 -11.81 14.19
CA VAL A 390 14.43 -12.01 14.86
C VAL A 390 14.44 -11.37 16.26
N LYS A 391 15.47 -11.67 17.05
CA LYS A 391 15.77 -10.95 18.31
C LYS A 391 16.82 -9.88 18.06
N ILE A 392 16.77 -8.80 18.84
CA ILE A 392 17.70 -7.68 18.76
C ILE A 392 18.14 -7.21 20.14
N GLU A 393 19.15 -6.36 20.16
CA GLU A 393 19.65 -5.64 21.33
C GLU A 393 19.94 -4.20 20.93
N PHE A 394 19.30 -3.25 21.62
CA PHE A 394 19.49 -1.83 21.41
C PHE A 394 20.76 -1.34 22.11
N HIS A 395 21.44 -0.35 21.52
CA HIS A 395 22.69 0.20 22.07
C HIS A 395 22.54 0.93 23.41
N TRP A 396 21.31 1.23 23.84
CA TRP A 396 21.00 1.83 25.14
C TRP A 396 20.57 0.80 26.20
N ASP A 397 20.32 -0.46 25.84
CA ASP A 397 19.92 -1.48 26.81
C ASP A 397 21.12 -1.95 27.66
N ARG A 398 21.16 -1.45 28.88
CA ARG A 398 22.24 -1.71 29.85
C ARG A 398 22.20 -3.11 30.46
N ALA A 399 21.21 -3.94 30.10
CA ALA A 399 21.23 -5.35 30.48
C ALA A 399 22.31 -6.16 29.72
N GLU A 400 22.72 -5.69 28.53
CA GLU A 400 23.81 -6.26 27.69
C GLU A 400 23.80 -7.80 27.58
N LEU A 401 22.61 -8.39 27.52
CA LEU A 401 22.42 -9.85 27.61
C LEU A 401 23.00 -10.60 26.41
N ASN A 402 23.07 -9.94 25.25
CA ASN A 402 23.58 -10.40 23.97
C ASN A 402 23.14 -11.83 23.59
N CYS A 403 21.85 -12.13 23.81
CA CYS A 403 21.28 -13.47 23.63
C CYS A 403 19.79 -13.41 23.23
N GLU A 404 19.13 -14.57 23.16
CA GLU A 404 17.71 -14.69 22.79
C GLU A 404 16.74 -13.98 23.74
N ARG A 405 17.23 -13.49 24.89
CA ARG A 405 16.46 -12.76 25.90
C ARG A 405 16.52 -11.23 25.76
N SER A 406 17.37 -10.67 24.90
CA SER A 406 17.55 -9.20 24.79
C SER A 406 16.29 -8.44 24.36
N SER A 407 15.43 -9.00 23.49
CA SER A 407 14.18 -8.35 23.06
C SER A 407 12.99 -9.31 22.90
N CYS A 408 11.81 -8.76 22.59
CA CYS A 408 10.73 -9.51 21.96
C CYS A 408 11.07 -9.95 20.52
N TRP A 409 10.17 -10.72 19.88
CA TRP A 409 10.29 -11.08 18.46
C TRP A 409 9.94 -9.89 17.55
N VAL A 410 10.95 -9.33 16.89
CA VAL A 410 10.83 -8.14 16.05
C VAL A 410 10.63 -8.54 14.59
N ARG A 411 9.60 -7.99 13.95
CA ARG A 411 9.33 -8.22 12.53
C ARG A 411 10.43 -7.62 11.66
N VAL A 412 10.76 -8.30 10.58
CA VAL A 412 11.67 -7.82 9.54
C VAL A 412 10.85 -7.40 8.33
N SER A 413 11.04 -6.17 7.87
CA SER A 413 10.55 -5.71 6.59
C SER A 413 11.24 -6.50 5.48
N SER A 414 10.46 -7.20 4.67
CA SER A 414 10.94 -7.69 3.38
C SER A 414 10.60 -6.67 2.32
N ASN A 415 11.49 -6.51 1.33
CA ASN A 415 11.20 -5.75 0.13
C ASN A 415 9.91 -6.26 -0.53
N TRP A 416 9.72 -7.59 -0.60
CA TRP A 416 8.57 -8.25 -1.22
C TRP A 416 8.01 -9.34 -0.31
N ALA A 417 6.75 -9.26 0.09
CA ALA A 417 6.08 -10.33 0.83
C ALA A 417 4.64 -10.54 0.33
N GLY A 418 4.28 -11.81 0.11
CA GLY A 418 2.92 -12.24 -0.20
C GLY A 418 2.64 -13.65 0.33
N ASN A 419 1.54 -14.27 -0.11
CA ASN A 419 1.04 -15.53 0.44
C ASN A 419 1.90 -16.76 0.02
N GLY A 420 3.08 -16.92 0.60
CA GLY A 420 4.01 -17.99 0.21
C GLY A 420 4.85 -17.67 -1.04
N PHE A 421 4.96 -16.39 -1.39
CA PHE A 421 5.87 -15.88 -2.42
C PHE A 421 6.46 -14.53 -1.98
N GLY A 422 7.57 -14.12 -2.60
CA GLY A 422 8.26 -12.87 -2.31
C GLY A 422 9.76 -13.08 -2.10
N ALA A 423 10.40 -12.05 -1.53
CA ALA A 423 11.79 -12.11 -1.09
C ALA A 423 11.83 -12.43 0.42
N MET A 424 12.87 -13.15 0.85
CA MET A 424 13.13 -13.37 2.27
C MET A 424 14.64 -13.37 2.54
N THR A 425 15.10 -12.32 3.23
CA THR A 425 16.50 -12.16 3.64
C THR A 425 16.53 -11.95 5.14
N LEU A 426 16.73 -13.03 5.90
CA LEU A 426 16.75 -12.99 7.37
C LEU A 426 18.05 -12.37 7.87
N PRO A 427 18.00 -11.30 8.69
CA PRO A 427 19.16 -10.77 9.40
C PRO A 427 19.79 -11.85 10.30
N ARG A 428 21.11 -11.99 10.23
CA ARG A 428 21.89 -12.96 11.01
C ARG A 428 22.34 -12.37 12.34
N VAL A 429 22.58 -13.23 13.32
CA VAL A 429 23.15 -12.85 14.63
C VAL A 429 24.45 -12.06 14.42
N GLY A 430 24.55 -10.90 15.08
CA GLY A 430 25.66 -9.97 14.94
C GLY A 430 25.51 -8.90 13.84
N MET A 431 24.53 -9.00 12.94
CA MET A 431 24.23 -7.93 11.97
C MET A 431 23.64 -6.69 12.65
N GLU A 432 23.93 -5.51 12.10
CA GLU A 432 23.31 -4.24 12.50
C GLU A 432 22.08 -3.95 11.64
N VAL A 433 20.95 -3.70 12.31
CA VAL A 433 19.64 -3.47 11.69
C VAL A 433 19.10 -2.10 12.07
N VAL A 434 18.35 -1.48 11.15
CA VAL A 434 17.58 -0.26 11.42
C VAL A 434 16.21 -0.68 11.91
N VAL A 435 15.83 -0.17 13.08
CA VAL A 435 14.56 -0.43 13.76
C VAL A 435 13.75 0.85 13.80
N THR A 436 12.58 0.82 13.18
CA THR A 436 11.55 1.85 13.20
C THR A 436 10.47 1.43 14.20
N PHE A 437 9.77 2.39 14.81
CA PHE A 437 8.75 2.11 15.83
C PHE A 437 7.37 2.50 15.29
N LEU A 438 6.40 1.57 15.32
CA LEU A 438 5.06 1.83 14.80
C LEU A 438 4.38 2.92 15.65
N GLU A 439 3.84 3.95 15.00
CA GLU A 439 3.34 5.18 15.66
C GLU A 439 4.37 5.89 16.58
N GLY A 440 5.65 5.55 16.48
CA GLY A 440 6.69 5.98 17.41
C GLY A 440 6.62 5.33 18.81
N ASP A 441 5.87 4.24 18.97
CA ASP A 441 5.72 3.47 20.21
C ASP A 441 6.94 2.55 20.45
N PRO A 442 7.74 2.76 21.51
CA PRO A 442 8.87 1.91 21.85
C PRO A 442 8.52 0.41 22.00
N ASP A 443 7.26 0.10 22.34
CA ASP A 443 6.80 -1.28 22.52
C ASP A 443 6.47 -1.99 21.19
N GLN A 444 6.54 -1.28 20.06
CA GLN A 444 6.22 -1.80 18.72
C GLN A 444 7.38 -1.64 17.71
N PRO A 445 8.55 -2.28 17.95
CA PRO A 445 9.67 -2.26 17.01
C PRO A 445 9.39 -3.06 15.71
N LEU A 446 9.88 -2.53 14.60
CA LEU A 446 9.88 -3.13 13.26
C LEU A 446 11.25 -2.88 12.61
N ILE A 447 11.97 -3.93 12.23
CA ILE A 447 13.21 -3.79 11.46
C ILE A 447 12.85 -3.37 10.03
N THR A 448 13.35 -2.23 9.58
CA THR A 448 13.07 -1.65 8.25
C THR A 448 14.26 -1.73 7.29
N GLY A 449 15.45 -2.06 7.77
CA GLY A 449 16.63 -2.28 6.93
C GLY A 449 17.82 -2.90 7.67
N CYS A 450 18.91 -3.16 6.94
CA CYS A 450 20.20 -3.55 7.48
C CYS A 450 21.25 -2.51 7.07
N VAL A 451 22.27 -2.27 7.90
CA VAL A 451 23.36 -1.33 7.60
C VAL A 451 24.72 -2.01 7.68
N ILE A 452 25.68 -1.52 6.88
CA ILE A 452 27.07 -1.97 6.90
C ILE A 452 27.86 -1.20 7.95
N ASN A 453 28.82 -1.88 8.59
CA ASN A 453 29.74 -1.26 9.56
C ASN A 453 31.14 -1.92 9.46
N LYS A 454 32.02 -1.67 10.43
CA LYS A 454 33.39 -2.24 10.42
C LYS A 454 33.45 -3.75 10.70
N LEU A 455 32.47 -4.30 11.41
CA LEU A 455 32.36 -5.73 11.73
C LEU A 455 31.59 -6.50 10.64
N THR A 456 30.58 -5.87 10.05
CA THR A 456 29.82 -6.36 8.88
C THR A 456 30.03 -5.43 7.68
N PRO A 457 31.21 -5.49 7.02
CA PRO A 457 31.55 -4.62 5.89
C PRO A 457 30.83 -5.03 4.60
N ALA A 458 30.89 -4.15 3.60
CA ALA A 458 30.38 -4.43 2.25
C ALA A 458 31.11 -5.62 1.59
N PRO A 459 30.44 -6.38 0.69
CA PRO A 459 31.03 -7.55 0.02
C PRO A 459 32.29 -7.27 -0.82
N TYR A 460 32.44 -6.05 -1.33
CA TYR A 460 33.66 -5.56 -1.97
C TYR A 460 34.11 -4.27 -1.30
N LYS A 461 35.41 -3.97 -1.40
CA LYS A 461 36.01 -2.77 -0.85
C LYS A 461 35.45 -1.51 -1.53
N LEU A 462 34.93 -0.59 -0.74
CA LEU A 462 34.46 0.72 -1.19
C LEU A 462 35.48 1.81 -0.79
N PRO A 463 35.63 2.90 -1.56
CA PRO A 463 34.88 3.25 -2.78
C PRO A 463 35.43 2.62 -4.08
N GLU A 464 36.43 1.73 -3.98
CA GLU A 464 37.11 1.10 -5.13
C GLU A 464 36.17 0.40 -6.11
N HIS A 465 35.15 -0.29 -5.59
CA HIS A 465 34.11 -0.98 -6.38
C HIS A 465 32.74 -0.29 -6.32
N LYS A 466 32.70 1.06 -6.31
CA LYS A 466 31.45 1.85 -6.23
C LYS A 466 30.42 1.63 -7.35
N THR A 467 30.83 1.03 -8.48
CA THR A 467 29.98 0.71 -9.65
C THR A 467 29.38 -0.70 -9.59
N ARG A 468 29.48 -1.41 -8.45
CA ARG A 468 28.91 -2.75 -8.30
C ARG A 468 27.62 -2.75 -7.49
N THR A 469 26.56 -3.28 -8.08
CA THR A 469 25.38 -3.74 -7.34
C THR A 469 25.56 -5.24 -7.05
N VAL A 470 25.39 -5.64 -5.77
CA VAL A 470 25.78 -6.96 -5.28
C VAL A 470 24.70 -7.58 -4.40
N LEU A 471 24.29 -8.80 -4.74
CA LEU A 471 23.53 -9.70 -3.89
C LEU A 471 24.41 -10.92 -3.57
N ARG A 472 25.20 -10.82 -2.49
CA ARG A 472 26.04 -11.92 -1.99
C ARG A 472 25.45 -12.52 -0.70
N SER A 473 25.29 -13.83 -0.69
CA SER A 473 24.92 -14.65 0.47
C SER A 473 26.15 -15.15 1.23
N ARG A 474 25.98 -15.96 2.27
CA ARG A 474 27.06 -16.72 2.90
C ARG A 474 26.54 -18.11 3.24
N SER A 475 27.36 -19.14 3.14
CA SER A 475 27.02 -20.47 3.66
C SER A 475 26.62 -20.35 5.15
N SER A 476 25.75 -21.25 5.61
CA SER A 476 25.37 -21.35 7.02
C SER A 476 25.22 -22.84 7.37
N PRO A 477 25.95 -23.38 8.36
CA PRO A 477 27.04 -22.71 9.09
C PRO A 477 28.17 -22.21 8.19
N ASP A 478 28.94 -21.24 8.67
CA ASP A 478 29.97 -20.57 7.89
C ASP A 478 31.14 -21.50 7.53
N THR A 479 31.35 -21.65 6.23
CA THR A 479 32.46 -22.39 5.63
C THR A 479 33.36 -21.49 4.78
N GLY A 480 33.13 -20.17 4.80
CA GLY A 480 33.72 -19.22 3.85
C GLY A 480 33.09 -19.26 2.45
N GLY A 481 32.17 -20.19 2.17
CA GLY A 481 31.44 -20.28 0.91
C GLY A 481 30.32 -19.25 0.76
N TYR A 482 29.94 -18.93 -0.48
CA TYR A 482 28.88 -17.96 -0.79
C TYR A 482 28.28 -18.12 -2.20
N ASN A 483 26.99 -17.87 -2.35
CA ASN A 483 26.38 -17.62 -3.67
C ASN A 483 26.29 -16.11 -3.92
N GLU A 484 26.43 -15.67 -5.16
CA GLU A 484 26.45 -14.25 -5.52
C GLU A 484 25.85 -13.98 -6.90
N LEU A 485 25.07 -12.89 -6.99
CA LEU A 485 24.76 -12.19 -8.23
C LEU A 485 25.32 -10.77 -8.11
N THR A 486 26.12 -10.35 -9.09
CA THR A 486 26.74 -9.01 -9.13
C THR A 486 26.56 -8.40 -10.52
N LEU A 487 26.20 -7.12 -10.55
CA LEU A 487 26.16 -6.26 -11.73
C LEU A 487 27.29 -5.23 -11.57
N GLU A 488 28.21 -5.15 -12.52
CA GLU A 488 29.20 -4.08 -12.64
C GLU A 488 28.74 -3.12 -13.74
N ASP A 489 28.48 -1.86 -13.38
CA ASP A 489 27.96 -0.80 -14.26
C ASP A 489 29.08 0.15 -14.73
N ARG A 490 30.33 -0.33 -14.74
CA ARG A 490 31.48 0.47 -15.20
C ARG A 490 31.53 0.47 -16.72
N ALA A 491 31.35 1.66 -17.31
CA ALA A 491 31.39 1.89 -18.76
C ALA A 491 32.56 1.17 -19.46
N GLY A 492 32.23 0.31 -20.44
CA GLY A 492 33.19 -0.50 -21.20
C GLY A 492 33.82 -1.68 -20.46
N GLN A 493 33.36 -1.98 -19.24
CA GLN A 493 33.77 -3.11 -18.39
C GLN A 493 32.55 -3.74 -17.69
N GLU A 494 31.36 -3.60 -18.29
CA GLU A 494 30.09 -4.06 -17.73
C GLU A 494 30.07 -5.59 -17.61
N LEU A 495 29.56 -6.10 -16.49
CA LEU A 495 29.56 -7.54 -16.20
C LEU A 495 28.40 -7.96 -15.32
N VAL A 496 27.62 -8.94 -15.80
CA VAL A 496 26.73 -9.75 -14.95
C VAL A 496 27.52 -10.98 -14.50
N TYR A 497 27.86 -11.05 -13.21
CA TYR A 497 28.56 -12.17 -12.60
C TYR A 497 27.59 -12.98 -11.72
N LEU A 498 27.42 -14.26 -12.04
CA LEU A 498 26.64 -15.21 -11.25
C LEU A 498 27.56 -16.32 -10.73
N ARG A 499 27.50 -16.59 -9.42
CA ARG A 499 28.28 -17.62 -8.74
C ARG A 499 27.37 -18.49 -7.86
N ALA A 500 27.31 -19.78 -8.16
CA ALA A 500 26.85 -20.80 -7.23
C ALA A 500 28.06 -21.37 -6.46
N GLN A 501 27.90 -21.60 -5.15
CA GLN A 501 28.93 -22.22 -4.31
C GLN A 501 29.01 -23.74 -4.49
N ARG A 502 27.93 -24.35 -4.99
CA ARG A 502 27.78 -25.80 -5.11
C ARG A 502 26.98 -26.15 -6.36
N ASP A 503 25.66 -26.31 -6.21
CA ASP A 503 24.76 -26.74 -7.29
C ASP A 503 24.05 -25.51 -7.87
N MET A 504 23.84 -25.48 -9.18
CA MET A 504 23.02 -24.49 -9.88
C MET A 504 21.98 -25.20 -10.73
N GLU A 505 20.71 -25.11 -10.33
CA GLU A 505 19.58 -25.62 -11.09
C GLU A 505 18.84 -24.47 -11.77
N ARG A 506 18.41 -24.69 -13.02
CA ARG A 506 17.64 -23.72 -13.81
C ARG A 506 16.45 -24.45 -14.44
N GLN A 507 15.31 -24.37 -13.77
CA GLN A 507 14.04 -24.90 -14.28
C GLN A 507 13.30 -23.81 -15.06
N ILE A 508 13.01 -24.07 -16.33
CA ILE A 508 12.23 -23.19 -17.20
C ILE A 508 11.05 -24.02 -17.71
N LEU A 509 9.83 -23.58 -17.37
CA LEU A 509 8.60 -24.33 -17.65
C LEU A 509 8.04 -24.10 -19.06
N HIS A 510 8.65 -23.19 -19.82
CA HIS A 510 8.33 -22.90 -21.22
C HIS A 510 9.65 -22.71 -22.01
N ASP A 511 9.89 -21.55 -22.61
CA ASP A 511 11.05 -21.31 -23.48
C ASP A 511 12.26 -20.71 -22.77
N SER A 512 13.45 -21.17 -23.16
CA SER A 512 14.74 -20.58 -22.80
C SER A 512 15.41 -19.99 -24.03
N ARG A 513 15.41 -18.66 -24.18
CA ARG A 513 16.14 -17.95 -25.25
C ARG A 513 17.48 -17.42 -24.72
N LEU A 514 18.52 -17.44 -25.55
CA LEU A 514 19.84 -16.89 -25.23
C LEU A 514 20.45 -16.31 -26.51
N GLU A 515 20.68 -15.01 -26.49
CA GLU A 515 21.40 -14.28 -27.53
C GLU A 515 22.72 -13.75 -26.97
N VAL A 516 23.79 -13.80 -27.78
CA VAL A 516 25.13 -13.34 -27.40
C VAL A 516 25.74 -12.64 -28.59
N GLY A 517 25.84 -11.30 -28.55
CA GLY A 517 26.34 -10.49 -29.67
C GLY A 517 27.84 -10.61 -29.97
N ARG A 518 28.57 -11.46 -29.23
CA ARG A 518 29.99 -11.82 -29.44
C ARG A 518 30.20 -13.29 -29.04
N ASP A 519 31.17 -13.59 -28.19
CA ASP A 519 31.57 -14.97 -27.86
C ASP A 519 30.79 -15.55 -26.67
N ARG A 520 30.22 -16.75 -26.85
CA ARG A 520 29.83 -17.63 -25.74
C ARG A 520 30.95 -18.64 -25.48
N ARG A 521 31.49 -18.67 -24.27
CA ARG A 521 32.45 -19.70 -23.82
C ARG A 521 31.88 -20.48 -22.64
N GLU A 522 31.92 -21.80 -22.73
CA GLU A 522 31.48 -22.71 -21.67
C GLU A 522 32.57 -23.76 -21.44
N SER A 523 32.84 -24.09 -20.17
CA SER A 523 33.89 -25.02 -19.79
C SER A 523 33.37 -25.96 -18.71
N ILE A 524 33.29 -27.25 -19.05
CA ILE A 524 32.71 -28.29 -18.20
C ILE A 524 33.83 -29.29 -17.92
N GLN A 525 34.28 -29.36 -16.67
CA GLN A 525 35.36 -30.27 -16.24
C GLN A 525 34.86 -31.70 -16.02
N GLY A 526 33.56 -31.86 -15.73
CA GLY A 526 32.88 -33.16 -15.60
C GLY A 526 32.20 -33.57 -16.90
N SER A 527 31.01 -34.16 -16.78
CA SER A 527 30.19 -34.55 -17.92
C SER A 527 29.16 -33.47 -18.28
N SER A 528 28.84 -33.36 -19.57
CA SER A 528 27.69 -32.61 -20.07
C SER A 528 26.70 -33.58 -20.71
N GLN A 529 25.41 -33.44 -20.41
CA GLN A 529 24.34 -34.24 -20.99
C GLN A 529 23.21 -33.32 -21.44
N THR A 530 22.84 -33.42 -22.71
CA THR A 530 21.70 -32.69 -23.30
C THR A 530 20.68 -33.72 -23.78
N SER A 531 19.44 -33.58 -23.34
CA SER A 531 18.31 -34.38 -23.80
C SER A 531 17.19 -33.45 -24.24
N VAL A 532 16.67 -33.65 -25.45
CA VAL A 532 15.61 -32.82 -26.04
C VAL A 532 14.59 -33.75 -26.69
N GLY A 533 13.33 -33.63 -26.28
CA GLY A 533 12.27 -34.59 -26.64
C GLY A 533 11.67 -34.46 -28.03
N LYS A 534 12.10 -33.48 -28.85
CA LYS A 534 11.62 -33.27 -30.23
C LYS A 534 12.77 -33.11 -31.22
N VAL A 535 13.38 -31.92 -31.28
CA VAL A 535 14.41 -31.57 -32.28
C VAL A 535 15.54 -30.79 -31.60
N ILE A 536 16.78 -31.16 -31.91
CA ILE A 536 17.96 -30.31 -31.68
C ILE A 536 18.41 -29.83 -33.06
N ALA A 537 18.30 -28.52 -33.31
CA ALA A 537 18.88 -27.87 -34.47
C ALA A 537 20.17 -27.14 -34.05
N VAL A 538 21.23 -27.27 -34.83
CA VAL A 538 22.50 -26.55 -34.64
C VAL A 538 22.91 -25.98 -35.98
N GLU A 539 22.86 -24.66 -36.09
CA GLU A 539 23.27 -23.91 -37.28
C GLU A 539 24.51 -23.08 -36.96
N ALA A 540 25.47 -23.02 -37.88
CA ALA A 540 26.63 -22.14 -37.76
C ALA A 540 27.08 -21.66 -39.15
N GLY A 541 27.23 -20.34 -39.32
CA GLY A 541 27.49 -19.72 -40.62
C GLY A 541 28.87 -19.99 -41.25
N GLN A 542 29.77 -20.72 -40.58
CA GLN A 542 31.09 -21.08 -41.13
C GLN A 542 31.49 -22.53 -40.87
N HIS A 543 31.34 -23.04 -39.64
CA HIS A 543 31.78 -24.39 -39.30
C HIS A 543 31.12 -24.95 -38.03
N VAL A 544 30.53 -26.16 -38.12
CA VAL A 544 30.16 -26.99 -36.96
C VAL A 544 31.16 -28.15 -36.86
N GLN A 545 31.95 -28.22 -35.78
CA GLN A 545 32.89 -29.33 -35.57
C GLN A 545 32.34 -30.32 -34.54
N ILE A 546 31.98 -31.52 -34.98
CA ILE A 546 31.59 -32.63 -34.10
C ILE A 546 32.71 -33.67 -34.11
N LYS A 547 33.30 -33.94 -32.95
CA LYS A 547 34.35 -34.96 -32.77
C LYS A 547 33.87 -36.02 -31.78
N ALA A 548 33.55 -37.22 -32.29
CA ALA A 548 33.26 -38.38 -31.46
C ALA A 548 34.43 -39.37 -31.44
N GLY A 549 34.58 -40.13 -30.35
CA GLY A 549 35.64 -41.13 -30.19
C GLY A 549 35.29 -42.54 -30.70
N ALA A 550 34.07 -42.76 -31.18
CA ALA A 550 33.60 -44.08 -31.63
C ALA A 550 32.87 -43.99 -32.99
N ASN A 551 31.64 -43.47 -33.02
CA ASN A 551 30.82 -43.37 -34.23
C ASN A 551 30.21 -41.97 -34.37
N VAL A 552 29.98 -41.54 -35.61
CA VAL A 552 29.15 -40.37 -35.99
C VAL A 552 28.26 -40.82 -37.15
N VAL A 553 26.96 -40.50 -37.09
CA VAL A 553 26.02 -40.68 -38.21
C VAL A 553 25.54 -39.30 -38.63
N LEU A 554 25.58 -39.03 -39.93
CA LEU A 554 25.22 -37.74 -40.53
C LEU A 554 24.23 -38.00 -41.68
N ASP A 555 23.26 -37.12 -41.81
CA ASP A 555 22.27 -37.09 -42.89
C ASP A 555 22.11 -35.63 -43.35
N ALA A 556 22.10 -35.37 -44.66
CA ALA A 556 22.03 -34.02 -45.22
C ALA A 556 21.47 -34.06 -46.66
N GLY A 557 20.56 -33.14 -46.97
CA GLY A 557 19.82 -33.13 -48.23
C GLY A 557 20.57 -32.60 -49.47
N ALA A 558 21.74 -31.97 -49.29
CA ALA A 558 22.53 -31.41 -50.40
C ALA A 558 23.91 -32.07 -50.51
N SER A 559 24.73 -32.03 -49.44
CA SER A 559 25.93 -32.84 -49.35
C SER A 559 26.43 -33.09 -47.92
N ILE A 560 27.20 -34.17 -47.73
CA ILE A 560 27.98 -34.50 -46.53
C ILE A 560 29.46 -34.55 -46.91
N THR A 561 30.29 -33.70 -46.32
CA THR A 561 31.76 -33.71 -46.55
C THR A 561 32.51 -34.15 -45.30
N LEU A 562 33.14 -35.33 -45.35
CA LEU A 562 34.05 -35.86 -44.34
C LEU A 562 35.49 -35.54 -44.74
N LYS A 563 36.24 -34.81 -43.90
CA LYS A 563 37.65 -34.43 -44.16
C LYS A 563 38.57 -34.94 -43.06
N ALA A 564 39.67 -35.60 -43.44
CA ALA A 564 40.72 -36.06 -42.53
C ALA A 564 42.09 -36.12 -43.23
N GLY A 565 43.12 -35.53 -42.62
CA GLY A 565 44.51 -35.69 -43.08
C GLY A 565 44.84 -35.19 -44.50
N GLY A 566 44.04 -34.28 -45.05
CA GLY A 566 44.15 -33.81 -46.45
C GLY A 566 43.26 -34.59 -47.44
N HIS A 567 42.72 -35.73 -47.03
CA HIS A 567 41.74 -36.49 -47.79
C HIS A 567 40.31 -36.06 -47.46
N HIS A 568 39.40 -36.27 -48.41
CA HIS A 568 37.97 -36.05 -48.24
C HIS A 568 37.11 -37.12 -48.91
N ILE A 569 35.92 -37.32 -48.34
CA ILE A 569 34.78 -38.01 -48.94
C ILE A 569 33.62 -37.00 -48.95
N VAL A 570 33.06 -36.74 -50.12
CA VAL A 570 31.86 -35.92 -50.33
C VAL A 570 30.75 -36.85 -50.80
N ILE A 571 29.58 -36.79 -50.16
CA ILE A 571 28.37 -37.47 -50.57
C ILE A 571 27.39 -36.37 -51.00
N ASP A 572 26.99 -36.30 -52.26
CA ASP A 572 26.04 -35.31 -52.77
C ASP A 572 25.07 -35.92 -53.81
N GLU A 573 24.25 -35.10 -54.47
CA GLU A 573 23.29 -35.56 -55.50
C GLU A 573 23.94 -36.30 -56.69
N GLY A 574 25.23 -36.06 -56.95
CA GLY A 574 26.04 -36.75 -57.96
C GLY A 574 26.67 -38.06 -57.49
N GLY A 575 26.61 -38.38 -56.19
CA GLY A 575 27.09 -39.64 -55.61
C GLY A 575 28.16 -39.48 -54.51
N ILE A 576 28.97 -40.52 -54.33
CA ILE A 576 30.06 -40.53 -53.33
C ILE A 576 31.38 -40.27 -54.05
N PHE A 577 31.92 -39.07 -53.89
CA PHE A 577 33.22 -38.65 -54.39
C PHE A 577 34.26 -38.79 -53.29
N SER A 578 35.42 -39.37 -53.60
CA SER A 578 36.54 -39.46 -52.67
C SER A 578 37.82 -38.98 -53.34
N SER A 579 38.65 -38.30 -52.56
CA SER A 579 40.01 -37.91 -52.94
C SER A 579 40.97 -39.09 -53.17
N THR A 580 40.53 -40.32 -52.85
CA THR A 580 41.27 -41.58 -53.02
C THR A 580 40.32 -42.71 -53.43
N GLU A 581 40.86 -43.77 -54.01
CA GLU A 581 40.08 -44.96 -54.40
C GLU A 581 39.39 -45.62 -53.19
N ILE A 582 38.10 -45.97 -53.32
CA ILE A 582 37.30 -46.61 -52.26
C ILE A 582 37.30 -48.13 -52.48
N VAL A 583 37.89 -48.88 -51.55
CA VAL A 583 37.93 -50.35 -51.61
C VAL A 583 36.63 -50.93 -51.03
N THR A 584 35.94 -51.76 -51.80
CA THR A 584 34.66 -52.39 -51.43
C THR A 584 34.84 -53.83 -50.91
N GLY A 585 34.01 -54.26 -49.95
CA GLY A 585 34.03 -55.65 -49.47
C GLY A 585 32.81 -56.10 -48.64
N GLY A 586 32.11 -57.13 -49.13
CA GLY A 586 31.35 -58.11 -48.33
C GLY A 586 29.87 -57.85 -48.03
N GLU A 587 28.97 -58.69 -48.58
CA GLU A 587 27.54 -58.84 -48.18
C GLU A 587 27.39 -59.65 -46.86
N VAL A 588 26.24 -59.85 -46.19
CA VAL A 588 24.78 -59.97 -46.54
C VAL A 588 23.94 -59.58 -45.28
N SER A 589 22.59 -59.52 -45.18
CA SER A 589 21.42 -59.85 -46.03
C SER A 589 20.19 -59.00 -45.61
N ARG A 590 19.41 -58.43 -46.53
CA ARG A 590 18.06 -58.86 -47.00
C ARG A 590 17.04 -59.30 -45.93
N ASP A 591 15.91 -58.59 -45.84
CA ASP A 591 14.67 -58.88 -46.61
C ASP A 591 13.88 -57.56 -46.86
N GLU A 592 13.42 -57.30 -48.09
CA GLU A 592 12.00 -57.33 -48.55
C GLU A 592 11.03 -56.35 -47.87
N SER A 593 10.08 -55.67 -48.54
CA SER A 593 9.77 -55.42 -49.97
C SER A 593 8.67 -54.32 -50.00
N ALA A 594 8.32 -53.55 -51.03
CA ALA A 594 8.85 -53.06 -52.31
C ALA A 594 7.68 -52.27 -52.99
N LYS A 595 7.96 -51.44 -54.02
CA LYS A 595 7.00 -50.85 -55.03
C LYS A 595 6.27 -49.53 -54.61
N ARG A 596 5.99 -48.56 -55.51
CA ARG A 596 6.27 -48.41 -56.98
C ARG A 596 5.99 -46.98 -57.52
N PHE A 597 6.71 -46.62 -58.61
CA PHE A 597 6.40 -45.65 -59.70
C PHE A 597 6.06 -44.17 -59.36
N VAL A 598 6.30 -43.12 -60.18
CA VAL A 598 7.19 -42.71 -61.31
C VAL A 598 6.47 -41.65 -62.16
N SER A 599 7.12 -40.50 -62.39
CA SER A 599 7.09 -39.66 -63.63
C SER A 599 7.87 -38.37 -63.35
N GLN A 600 9.00 -38.06 -64.01
CA GLN A 600 9.12 -37.40 -65.33
C GLN A 600 8.48 -35.99 -65.41
N ALA A 601 9.10 -34.96 -66.01
CA ALA A 601 10.50 -34.78 -66.46
C ALA A 601 10.83 -33.29 -66.74
N THR A 602 12.06 -32.89 -66.42
CA THR A 602 12.95 -31.90 -67.07
C THR A 602 12.39 -30.72 -67.91
N GLY A 603 12.83 -29.50 -67.56
CA GLY A 603 13.03 -28.36 -68.47
C GLY A 603 14.38 -27.69 -68.16
N ASN A 604 15.21 -27.43 -69.17
CA ASN A 604 16.65 -27.10 -69.03
C ASN A 604 16.95 -25.62 -69.48
N PRO A 605 18.18 -25.14 -69.78
CA PRO A 605 18.82 -24.08 -68.97
C PRO A 605 19.37 -22.86 -69.76
N ALA A 606 19.94 -21.86 -69.06
CA ALA A 606 21.08 -21.00 -69.48
C ALA A 606 21.49 -20.10 -68.28
N ALA A 607 22.72 -20.10 -67.74
CA ALA A 607 24.00 -19.60 -68.28
C ALA A 607 24.08 -18.05 -68.35
N ARG A 608 25.16 -17.35 -67.93
CA ARG A 608 26.46 -17.74 -67.33
C ARG A 608 27.23 -16.46 -66.86
N GLN A 609 28.04 -16.56 -65.79
CA GLN A 609 29.34 -15.82 -65.57
C GLN A 609 29.29 -14.27 -65.42
N THR A 610 30.19 -13.55 -64.70
CA THR A 610 31.47 -13.90 -64.01
C THR A 610 31.87 -12.87 -62.91
N ASN A 611 32.52 -13.36 -61.84
CA ASN A 611 33.56 -12.78 -60.95
C ASN A 611 33.71 -11.27 -60.65
N ALA A 612 33.65 -10.96 -59.33
CA ALA A 612 34.57 -10.18 -58.45
C ALA A 612 35.63 -9.22 -59.06
N SER A 613 35.91 -8.01 -58.53
CA SER A 613 36.38 -7.71 -57.15
C SER A 613 36.41 -6.19 -56.79
N GLN A 614 36.60 -5.83 -55.51
CA GLN A 614 36.75 -4.46 -54.92
C GLN A 614 38.23 -3.93 -54.93
N PRO A 615 38.62 -2.73 -54.39
CA PRO A 615 37.90 -1.50 -53.91
C PRO A 615 38.45 -0.12 -54.45
N SER A 616 37.96 0.98 -53.84
CA SER A 616 38.16 2.47 -53.97
C SER A 616 39.57 3.06 -53.64
N PRO A 617 39.85 4.41 -53.54
CA PRO A 617 39.01 5.65 -53.67
C PRO A 617 39.66 6.89 -54.40
N GLU A 618 39.01 8.08 -54.24
CA GLU A 618 39.49 9.51 -54.34
C GLU A 618 39.52 10.30 -55.70
N GLU A 619 38.73 11.40 -55.71
CA GLU A 619 38.95 12.83 -56.15
C GLU A 619 39.69 13.18 -57.47
N SER A 620 39.43 14.28 -58.22
CA SER A 620 38.83 15.62 -57.94
C SER A 620 38.32 16.39 -59.20
N GLU A 621 37.42 17.38 -59.00
CA GLU A 621 37.31 18.72 -59.67
C GLU A 621 36.92 18.96 -61.17
N LEU A 622 35.89 19.84 -61.36
CA LEU A 622 35.72 20.96 -62.34
C LEU A 622 35.52 20.62 -63.87
N GLU A 623 34.81 21.38 -64.75
CA GLU A 623 34.19 22.73 -64.77
C GLU A 623 32.79 22.77 -65.47
N GLU A 624 32.02 23.81 -65.12
CA GLU A 624 30.98 24.64 -65.81
C GLU A 624 30.45 24.33 -67.23
N GLU A 625 29.13 24.55 -67.45
CA GLU A 625 28.61 25.65 -68.30
C GLU A 625 27.11 25.95 -67.98
N GLU A 626 26.68 27.19 -68.22
CA GLU A 626 25.42 27.79 -67.75
C GLU A 626 24.29 27.77 -68.80
N GLU A 627 23.02 27.74 -68.36
CA GLU A 627 21.93 28.40 -69.09
C GLU A 627 20.96 29.06 -68.08
N GLU A 628 20.96 30.40 -68.04
CA GLU A 628 19.99 31.18 -67.26
C GLU A 628 18.60 31.11 -67.90
N VAL A 629 17.57 30.84 -67.08
CA VAL A 629 16.20 31.23 -67.38
C VAL A 629 15.63 31.96 -66.18
N GLU A 630 15.49 33.28 -66.29
CA GLU A 630 14.71 34.08 -65.36
C GLU A 630 13.25 33.60 -65.40
N LEU A 631 12.84 32.82 -64.40
CA LEU A 631 11.45 32.58 -64.03
C LEU A 631 11.25 33.17 -62.64
N GLU A 632 10.24 34.02 -62.52
CA GLU A 632 9.94 34.79 -61.32
C GLU A 632 9.76 33.86 -60.11
N ASP A 633 10.40 34.19 -58.96
CA ASP A 633 10.32 33.45 -57.70
C ASP A 633 8.89 33.46 -57.11
N GLU A 634 7.97 32.69 -57.70
CA GLU A 634 6.85 32.13 -56.95
C GLU A 634 7.40 31.02 -56.04
N THR A 635 7.92 31.42 -54.88
CA THR A 635 8.25 30.49 -53.79
C THR A 635 7.08 29.53 -53.58
N PRO A 636 7.27 28.19 -53.62
CA PRO A 636 6.18 27.24 -53.45
C PRO A 636 5.42 27.54 -52.16
N ALA A 637 4.13 27.86 -52.28
CA ALA A 637 3.32 28.24 -51.13
C ALA A 637 3.29 27.08 -50.13
N GLY A 638 3.92 27.26 -48.97
CA GLY A 638 4.11 26.17 -48.04
C GLY A 638 2.80 25.68 -47.44
N ILE A 639 2.75 24.38 -47.16
CA ILE A 639 1.56 23.71 -46.66
C ILE A 639 1.58 23.59 -45.14
N THR A 640 0.40 23.69 -44.53
CA THR A 640 0.18 23.16 -43.18
C THR A 640 -0.09 21.66 -43.27
N LEU A 641 0.80 20.84 -42.74
CA LEU A 641 0.63 19.39 -42.70
C LEU A 641 -0.06 18.98 -41.40
N ARG A 642 -1.24 18.34 -41.49
CA ARG A 642 -1.97 17.87 -40.31
C ARG A 642 -1.87 16.35 -40.14
N ILE A 643 -1.39 15.89 -39.00
CA ILE A 643 -1.06 14.49 -38.75
C ILE A 643 -1.95 13.92 -37.65
N GLY A 644 -2.83 13.00 -38.03
CA GLY A 644 -3.66 12.22 -37.11
C GLY A 644 -2.86 11.04 -36.56
N VAL A 645 -2.61 10.99 -35.26
CA VAL A 645 -1.83 9.92 -34.61
C VAL A 645 -2.73 9.12 -33.66
N PHE A 646 -2.86 7.82 -33.94
CA PHE A 646 -3.91 6.96 -33.38
C PHE A 646 -3.31 5.81 -32.56
N PHE A 647 -3.30 5.92 -31.23
CA PHE A 647 -2.73 4.95 -30.29
C PHE A 647 -3.77 3.96 -29.76
N ASP A 648 -3.68 2.69 -30.17
CA ASP A 648 -4.71 1.70 -29.84
C ASP A 648 -4.63 1.13 -28.41
N GLY A 649 -5.71 0.45 -27.98
CA GLY A 649 -5.87 -0.12 -26.64
C GLY A 649 -4.95 -1.30 -26.32
N THR A 650 -4.91 -1.71 -25.05
CA THR A 650 -4.15 -2.92 -24.66
C THR A 650 -4.82 -4.16 -25.26
N GLY A 651 -4.08 -4.96 -26.02
CA GLY A 651 -4.63 -6.15 -26.68
C GLY A 651 -5.47 -5.87 -27.94
N ASN A 652 -5.53 -4.63 -28.42
CA ASN A 652 -6.12 -4.31 -29.72
C ASN A 652 -5.04 -4.31 -30.82
N ASN A 653 -5.35 -4.87 -31.98
CA ASN A 653 -4.49 -4.80 -33.16
C ASN A 653 -5.36 -4.93 -34.42
N LYS A 654 -5.29 -3.93 -35.32
CA LYS A 654 -6.06 -3.93 -36.56
C LYS A 654 -5.90 -5.22 -37.36
N ALA A 655 -4.66 -5.60 -37.71
CA ALA A 655 -4.38 -6.74 -38.58
C ALA A 655 -4.89 -8.05 -37.97
N ASN A 656 -4.65 -8.27 -36.67
CA ASN A 656 -5.06 -9.49 -35.98
C ASN A 656 -6.60 -9.62 -35.91
N SER A 657 -7.32 -8.51 -35.66
CA SER A 657 -8.79 -8.47 -35.69
C SER A 657 -9.34 -8.71 -37.09
N GLU A 658 -8.75 -8.09 -38.12
CA GLU A 658 -9.18 -8.27 -39.52
C GLU A 658 -8.98 -9.72 -40.01
N THR A 659 -7.87 -10.37 -39.65
CA THR A 659 -7.57 -11.78 -39.99
C THR A 659 -8.67 -12.75 -39.52
N VAL A 660 -9.39 -12.43 -38.44
CA VAL A 660 -10.41 -13.29 -37.83
C VAL A 660 -11.82 -12.71 -37.88
N ALA A 661 -12.05 -11.61 -38.61
CA ALA A 661 -13.36 -10.97 -38.75
C ALA A 661 -14.47 -11.93 -39.24
N ALA A 662 -14.12 -12.93 -40.06
CA ALA A 662 -15.04 -13.97 -40.52
C ALA A 662 -15.53 -14.91 -39.39
N CYS A 663 -14.78 -15.03 -38.28
CA CYS A 663 -15.09 -15.93 -37.18
C CYS A 663 -16.17 -15.41 -36.24
N TYR A 664 -16.44 -14.10 -36.26
CA TYR A 664 -17.40 -13.44 -35.38
C TYR A 664 -18.41 -12.54 -36.12
N ALA A 665 -18.46 -12.61 -37.46
CA ALA A 665 -19.42 -11.85 -38.24
C ALA A 665 -20.88 -12.17 -37.83
N PRO A 666 -21.83 -11.24 -37.93
CA PRO A 666 -23.19 -11.40 -37.39
C PRO A 666 -23.96 -12.64 -37.88
N ASP A 667 -23.62 -13.09 -39.10
CA ASP A 667 -24.22 -14.24 -39.79
C ASP A 667 -23.32 -15.50 -39.79
N ALA A 668 -22.16 -15.47 -39.11
CA ALA A 668 -21.05 -16.42 -39.28
C ALA A 668 -21.33 -17.87 -38.84
N ASN A 669 -22.54 -18.20 -38.39
CA ASN A 669 -22.97 -19.43 -37.70
C ASN A 669 -22.00 -20.61 -37.86
N LEU A 670 -20.97 -20.68 -36.99
CA LEU A 670 -19.74 -21.43 -37.27
C LEU A 670 -19.99 -22.93 -37.51
N ALA A 671 -21.05 -23.49 -36.92
CA ALA A 671 -21.49 -24.87 -37.13
C ALA A 671 -21.95 -25.16 -38.57
N GLU A 672 -22.39 -24.15 -39.32
CA GLU A 672 -22.88 -24.23 -40.71
C GLU A 672 -21.90 -23.61 -41.72
N ALA A 673 -20.81 -22.99 -41.25
CA ALA A 673 -19.76 -22.42 -42.09
C ALA A 673 -18.94 -23.51 -42.83
N ALA A 674 -18.26 -23.10 -43.91
CA ALA A 674 -17.40 -24.00 -44.69
C ALA A 674 -16.23 -24.56 -43.83
N GLU A 675 -15.81 -25.79 -44.13
CA GLU A 675 -14.77 -26.52 -43.37
C GLU A 675 -13.43 -25.74 -43.28
N GLU A 676 -13.11 -24.94 -44.31
CA GLU A 676 -11.93 -24.07 -44.33
C GLU A 676 -12.05 -22.91 -43.32
N ILE A 677 -13.22 -22.29 -43.21
CA ILE A 677 -13.50 -21.23 -42.22
C ILE A 677 -13.47 -21.81 -40.81
N GLN A 678 -14.06 -23.00 -40.60
CA GLN A 678 -14.00 -23.69 -39.32
C GLN A 678 -12.56 -24.00 -38.90
N LYS A 679 -11.71 -24.48 -39.82
CA LYS A 679 -10.28 -24.73 -39.56
C LYS A 679 -9.51 -23.44 -39.25
N HIS A 680 -9.77 -22.36 -39.99
CA HIS A 680 -9.17 -21.05 -39.76
C HIS A 680 -9.51 -20.53 -38.36
N CYS A 681 -10.80 -20.47 -38.02
CA CYS A 681 -11.26 -19.97 -36.73
C CYS A 681 -10.78 -20.85 -35.56
N ALA A 682 -10.75 -22.17 -35.73
CA ALA A 682 -10.18 -23.09 -34.74
C ALA A 682 -8.66 -22.91 -34.55
N ALA A 683 -7.91 -22.63 -35.62
CA ALA A 683 -6.47 -22.35 -35.54
C ALA A 683 -6.17 -21.07 -34.74
N HIS A 684 -7.04 -20.06 -34.82
CA HIS A 684 -6.97 -18.85 -34.01
C HIS A 684 -7.67 -18.94 -32.64
N GLY A 685 -8.25 -20.10 -32.28
CA GLY A 685 -8.74 -20.38 -30.93
C GLY A 685 -10.24 -20.13 -30.68
N TYR A 686 -11.05 -19.92 -31.73
CA TYR A 686 -12.51 -19.91 -31.62
C TYR A 686 -13.05 -21.34 -31.52
N ASP A 687 -13.97 -21.59 -30.58
CA ASP A 687 -14.44 -22.94 -30.27
C ASP A 687 -15.77 -23.35 -30.95
N GLY A 688 -16.35 -22.45 -31.76
CA GLY A 688 -17.65 -22.65 -32.42
C GLY A 688 -18.87 -22.59 -31.50
N ASN A 689 -18.70 -22.50 -30.18
CA ASN A 689 -19.78 -22.42 -29.19
C ASN A 689 -20.00 -21.00 -28.65
N GLY A 690 -19.40 -20.00 -29.31
CA GLY A 690 -19.50 -18.59 -28.94
C GLY A 690 -18.44 -18.12 -27.93
N ASN A 691 -17.37 -18.89 -27.69
CA ASN A 691 -16.20 -18.40 -26.97
C ASN A 691 -15.12 -17.94 -27.98
N SER A 692 -14.58 -16.73 -27.77
CA SER A 692 -13.40 -16.21 -28.46
C SER A 692 -12.11 -16.48 -27.65
N PRO A 693 -10.92 -16.42 -28.27
CA PRO A 693 -9.66 -16.48 -27.54
C PRO A 693 -9.45 -15.24 -26.66
N ASP A 694 -8.68 -15.38 -25.57
CA ASP A 694 -8.33 -14.28 -24.66
C ASP A 694 -7.02 -13.61 -25.14
N ASN A 695 -7.05 -13.04 -26.35
CA ASN A 695 -5.93 -12.36 -27.02
C ASN A 695 -6.45 -11.39 -28.11
N SER A 696 -5.55 -10.76 -28.86
CA SER A 696 -5.86 -9.78 -29.92
C SER A 696 -6.67 -10.32 -31.11
N TYR A 697 -6.68 -11.64 -31.32
CA TYR A 697 -7.55 -12.31 -32.29
C TYR A 697 -8.96 -12.58 -31.72
N GLY A 698 -9.22 -12.28 -30.45
CA GLY A 698 -10.53 -12.44 -29.79
C GLY A 698 -11.37 -11.17 -29.72
N ASN A 699 -10.82 -10.05 -30.21
CA ASN A 699 -11.38 -8.72 -30.14
C ASN A 699 -11.82 -8.23 -31.53
N ASP A 700 -12.87 -7.40 -31.57
CA ASP A 700 -13.18 -6.60 -32.76
C ASP A 700 -12.24 -5.37 -32.85
N VAL A 701 -12.31 -4.65 -33.98
CA VAL A 701 -11.60 -3.38 -34.16
C VAL A 701 -12.07 -2.32 -33.14
N SER A 702 -11.12 -1.52 -32.65
CA SER A 702 -11.41 -0.43 -31.71
C SER A 702 -11.94 0.82 -32.43
N ASN A 703 -12.49 1.76 -31.65
CA ASN A 703 -12.82 3.09 -32.15
C ASN A 703 -11.59 3.90 -32.58
N ILE A 704 -10.38 3.52 -32.16
CA ILE A 704 -9.13 4.15 -32.64
C ILE A 704 -8.86 3.74 -34.09
N VAL A 705 -9.03 2.45 -34.42
CA VAL A 705 -8.97 1.97 -35.81
C VAL A 705 -10.05 2.64 -36.67
N ARG A 706 -11.30 2.66 -36.19
CA ARG A 706 -12.43 3.25 -36.93
C ARG A 706 -12.25 4.76 -37.17
N LEU A 707 -11.70 5.52 -36.20
CA LEU A 707 -11.37 6.93 -36.41
C LEU A 707 -10.20 7.12 -37.37
N HIS A 708 -9.15 6.30 -37.28
CA HIS A 708 -8.04 6.31 -38.23
C HIS A 708 -8.51 6.07 -39.68
N GLU A 709 -9.43 5.12 -39.88
CA GLU A 709 -10.00 4.83 -41.21
C GLU A 709 -10.87 5.98 -41.75
N LEU A 710 -11.58 6.69 -40.87
CA LEU A 710 -12.36 7.88 -41.20
C LEU A 710 -11.51 9.15 -41.37
N TYR A 711 -10.21 9.13 -41.04
CA TYR A 711 -9.35 10.32 -41.14
C TYR A 711 -8.81 10.46 -42.57
N THR A 712 -9.00 11.62 -43.19
CA THR A 712 -8.59 11.90 -44.57
C THR A 712 -7.07 11.85 -44.72
N ASP A 713 -6.60 11.16 -45.75
CA ASP A 713 -5.21 10.73 -45.89
C ASP A 713 -4.70 10.94 -47.32
N HIS A 714 -3.75 11.87 -47.47
CA HIS A 714 -3.20 12.28 -48.76
C HIS A 714 -1.81 11.66 -49.01
N ALA A 715 -1.38 10.68 -48.20
CA ALA A 715 -0.01 10.13 -48.23
C ALA A 715 0.45 9.62 -49.61
N PHE A 716 -0.48 9.24 -50.49
CA PHE A 716 -0.20 8.74 -51.84
C PHE A 716 -0.93 9.54 -52.94
N GLU A 717 -1.42 10.75 -52.61
CA GLU A 717 -2.14 11.62 -53.53
C GLU A 717 -1.26 12.75 -54.07
N VAL A 718 -1.47 13.12 -55.34
CA VAL A 718 -0.85 14.31 -55.94
C VAL A 718 -1.71 15.53 -55.61
N LEU A 719 -1.16 16.43 -54.78
CA LEU A 719 -1.80 17.65 -54.31
C LEU A 719 -1.87 18.69 -55.44
N PRO A 720 -3.03 19.35 -55.65
CA PRO A 720 -3.11 20.51 -56.53
C PRO A 720 -2.17 21.65 -56.11
N GLU A 721 -1.60 22.39 -57.07
CA GLU A 721 -0.63 23.48 -56.85
C GLU A 721 -1.07 24.58 -55.86
N LYS A 722 -2.38 24.72 -55.60
CA LYS A 722 -2.95 25.73 -54.69
C LYS A 722 -3.37 25.17 -53.32
N THR A 723 -2.93 23.95 -53.01
CA THR A 723 -3.23 23.28 -51.73
C THR A 723 -2.50 24.00 -50.59
N LYS A 724 -3.24 24.40 -49.56
CA LYS A 724 -2.68 25.04 -48.36
C LYS A 724 -2.55 24.11 -47.15
N GLN A 725 -3.21 22.96 -47.20
CA GLN A 725 -3.25 22.00 -46.12
C GLN A 725 -3.28 20.59 -46.69
N ALA A 726 -2.42 19.72 -46.18
CA ALA A 726 -2.48 18.27 -46.41
C ALA A 726 -2.77 17.56 -45.10
N SER A 727 -3.25 16.31 -45.17
CA SER A 727 -3.56 15.49 -43.99
C SER A 727 -3.02 14.07 -44.15
N LEU A 728 -2.41 13.54 -43.09
CA LEU A 728 -1.86 12.19 -43.00
C LEU A 728 -2.41 11.49 -41.76
N ARG A 729 -2.57 10.17 -41.80
CA ARG A 729 -2.94 9.35 -40.64
C ARG A 729 -1.84 8.34 -40.31
N VAL A 730 -1.68 8.08 -39.01
CA VAL A 730 -0.70 7.13 -38.48
C VAL A 730 -1.35 6.27 -37.42
N TYR A 731 -1.52 4.98 -37.71
CA TYR A 731 -1.95 3.98 -36.74
C TYR A 731 -0.75 3.43 -35.96
N ILE A 732 -0.86 3.48 -34.62
CA ILE A 732 0.06 2.84 -33.68
C ILE A 732 -0.70 1.70 -33.00
N GLU A 733 -0.24 0.48 -33.28
CA GLU A 733 -0.77 -0.76 -32.71
C GLU A 733 -0.89 -0.74 -31.18
N GLY A 734 -1.81 -1.55 -30.66
CA GLY A 734 -2.08 -1.65 -29.24
C GLY A 734 -0.91 -2.14 -28.39
N ILE A 735 -1.05 -1.88 -27.10
CA ILE A 735 -0.04 -2.26 -26.11
C ILE A 735 -0.04 -3.77 -25.96
N GLY A 736 1.14 -4.38 -26.15
CA GLY A 736 1.36 -5.82 -25.98
C GLY A 736 0.95 -6.71 -27.16
N THR A 737 0.57 -6.15 -28.30
CA THR A 737 0.28 -6.89 -29.55
C THR A 737 1.41 -6.68 -30.58
N THR A 738 1.43 -7.46 -31.66
CA THR A 738 2.13 -7.15 -32.92
C THR A 738 1.29 -7.69 -34.08
N ALA A 739 1.28 -7.00 -35.23
CA ALA A 739 0.63 -7.51 -36.44
C ALA A 739 1.19 -8.89 -36.82
N ASP A 740 0.30 -9.81 -37.16
CA ASP A 740 0.57 -11.20 -37.57
C ASP A 740 1.40 -12.02 -36.55
N GLY A 741 1.52 -11.51 -35.31
CA GLY A 741 2.32 -12.08 -34.24
C GLY A 741 1.51 -12.56 -33.04
N GLY A 742 2.20 -13.17 -32.09
CA GLY A 742 1.64 -13.58 -30.80
C GLY A 742 1.73 -12.47 -29.76
N ASP A 743 0.67 -12.32 -28.96
CA ASP A 743 0.59 -11.31 -27.91
C ASP A 743 1.59 -11.52 -26.77
N SER A 744 2.18 -10.42 -26.30
CA SER A 744 3.00 -10.41 -25.08
C SER A 744 2.11 -10.25 -23.85
N LEU A 745 1.74 -11.37 -23.22
CA LEU A 745 1.01 -11.39 -21.94
C LEU A 745 1.70 -10.53 -20.86
N TYR A 746 3.04 -10.47 -20.85
CA TYR A 746 3.78 -9.60 -19.93
C TYR A 746 3.50 -8.12 -20.22
N THR A 747 3.52 -7.70 -21.49
CA THR A 747 3.29 -6.31 -21.87
C THR A 747 1.81 -5.93 -21.75
N GLN A 748 0.89 -6.84 -22.06
CA GLN A 748 -0.54 -6.65 -21.83
C GLN A 748 -0.88 -6.58 -20.32
N ALA A 749 -0.21 -7.34 -19.46
CA ALA A 749 -0.38 -7.20 -18.02
C ALA A 749 0.24 -5.90 -17.48
N THR A 750 1.45 -5.55 -17.91
CA THR A 750 2.27 -4.50 -17.24
C THR A 750 2.25 -3.12 -17.89
N GLY A 751 1.95 -3.03 -19.18
CA GLY A 751 2.16 -1.81 -19.99
C GLY A 751 3.62 -1.53 -20.33
N ARG A 752 4.55 -2.46 -20.02
CA ARG A 752 6.01 -2.32 -20.17
C ARG A 752 6.59 -3.39 -21.11
N GLY A 753 7.73 -3.09 -21.73
CA GLY A 753 8.43 -3.95 -22.70
C GLY A 753 8.44 -3.33 -24.10
N GLU A 754 8.89 -4.11 -25.08
CA GLU A 754 9.13 -3.69 -26.48
C GLU A 754 7.86 -3.21 -27.22
N THR A 755 6.68 -3.59 -26.73
CA THR A 755 5.36 -3.11 -27.20
C THR A 755 4.57 -2.40 -26.10
N GLY A 756 5.27 -1.89 -25.07
CA GLY A 756 4.71 -1.13 -23.95
C GLY A 756 4.39 0.33 -24.31
N VAL A 757 3.80 1.08 -23.37
CA VAL A 757 3.32 2.47 -23.63
C VAL A 757 4.45 3.37 -24.15
N LEU A 758 5.61 3.36 -23.48
CA LEU A 758 6.79 4.13 -23.92
C LEU A 758 7.28 3.69 -25.30
N ALA A 759 7.43 2.39 -25.52
CA ALA A 759 7.91 1.86 -26.80
C ALA A 759 6.98 2.22 -27.97
N ARG A 760 5.66 2.24 -27.77
CA ARG A 760 4.71 2.71 -28.79
C ARG A 760 4.84 4.20 -29.12
N VAL A 761 5.16 5.03 -28.13
CA VAL A 761 5.48 6.46 -28.36
C VAL A 761 6.83 6.60 -29.09
N GLU A 762 7.84 5.83 -28.70
CA GLU A 762 9.17 5.81 -29.33
C GLU A 762 9.17 5.26 -30.76
N GLN A 763 8.22 4.39 -31.12
CA GLN A 763 7.97 3.89 -32.48
C GLN A 763 7.23 4.89 -33.38
N SER A 764 6.51 5.86 -32.81
CA SER A 764 5.68 6.78 -33.60
C SER A 764 6.45 7.67 -34.61
N PRO A 765 7.68 8.16 -34.35
CA PRO A 765 8.42 8.97 -35.31
C PRO A 765 8.72 8.22 -36.61
N GLU A 766 9.05 6.93 -36.56
CA GLU A 766 9.36 6.13 -37.74
C GLU A 766 8.14 6.04 -38.66
N LYS A 767 6.98 5.69 -38.11
CA LYS A 767 5.71 5.61 -38.86
C LYS A 767 5.22 6.96 -39.37
N ILE A 768 5.42 8.03 -38.60
CA ILE A 768 5.15 9.41 -39.08
C ILE A 768 6.06 9.75 -40.26
N MET A 769 7.34 9.39 -40.20
CA MET A 769 8.28 9.65 -41.28
C MET A 769 8.03 8.82 -42.53
N GLU A 770 7.52 7.59 -42.41
CA GLU A 770 7.07 6.80 -43.56
C GLU A 770 5.96 7.53 -44.35
N GLN A 771 4.92 8.02 -43.65
CA GLN A 771 3.82 8.75 -44.28
C GLN A 771 4.26 10.10 -44.86
N ILE A 772 5.13 10.84 -44.15
CA ILE A 772 5.70 12.09 -44.65
C ILE A 772 6.52 11.85 -45.93
N ARG A 773 7.35 10.81 -45.98
CA ARG A 773 8.10 10.44 -47.20
C ARG A 773 7.16 10.11 -48.36
N SER A 774 6.15 9.27 -48.14
CA SER A 774 5.17 8.93 -49.20
C SER A 774 4.50 10.18 -49.81
N LEU A 775 4.15 11.14 -48.96
CA LEU A 775 3.58 12.42 -49.40
C LEU A 775 4.57 13.23 -50.25
N ILE A 776 5.83 13.32 -49.84
CA ILE A 776 6.90 14.06 -50.55
C ILE A 776 7.27 13.36 -51.86
N ASP A 777 7.38 12.04 -51.87
CA ASP A 777 7.66 11.24 -53.08
C ASP A 777 6.58 11.45 -54.14
N SER A 778 5.33 11.64 -53.71
CA SER A 778 4.18 11.99 -54.57
C SER A 778 4.11 13.48 -54.93
N ASN A 779 4.79 14.36 -54.17
CA ASN A 779 4.70 15.82 -54.26
C ASN A 779 6.07 16.49 -54.01
N PRO A 780 7.07 16.32 -54.91
CA PRO A 780 8.45 16.74 -54.66
C PRO A 780 8.63 18.26 -54.49
N ASN A 781 7.67 19.07 -54.95
CA ASN A 781 7.69 20.53 -54.85
C ASN A 781 6.97 21.07 -53.60
N ALA A 782 6.39 20.20 -52.75
CA ALA A 782 5.65 20.62 -51.57
C ALA A 782 6.58 20.90 -50.37
N LEU A 783 6.59 22.14 -49.89
CA LEU A 783 7.32 22.55 -48.68
C LEU A 783 6.39 22.60 -47.47
N ILE A 784 6.77 21.98 -46.36
CA ILE A 784 6.00 22.01 -45.11
C ILE A 784 6.38 23.26 -44.31
N GLU A 785 5.42 24.17 -44.13
CA GLU A 785 5.58 25.41 -43.32
C GLU A 785 5.17 25.23 -41.86
N LYS A 786 4.21 24.33 -41.60
CA LYS A 786 3.65 24.08 -40.27
C LYS A 786 3.22 22.62 -40.13
N ILE A 787 3.41 22.02 -38.95
CA ILE A 787 2.83 20.71 -38.61
C ILE A 787 1.83 20.88 -37.45
N GLU A 788 0.64 20.33 -37.63
CA GLU A 788 -0.40 20.26 -36.59
C GLU A 788 -0.78 18.81 -36.28
N PHE A 789 -0.85 18.43 -35.01
CA PHE A 789 -1.21 17.07 -34.59
C PHE A 789 -2.65 16.98 -34.11
N ASP A 790 -3.36 15.94 -34.56
CA ASP A 790 -4.61 15.46 -33.94
C ASP A 790 -4.33 14.10 -33.31
N ILE A 791 -4.39 14.01 -31.98
CA ILE A 791 -3.87 12.86 -31.23
C ILE A 791 -5.04 12.09 -30.61
N PHE A 792 -5.15 10.81 -30.92
CA PHE A 792 -6.20 9.93 -30.41
C PHE A 792 -5.63 8.74 -29.65
N GLY A 793 -6.33 8.29 -28.62
CA GLY A 793 -5.97 7.04 -27.96
C GLY A 793 -7.04 6.44 -27.07
N PHE A 794 -6.98 5.13 -26.88
CA PHE A 794 -7.89 4.36 -26.01
C PHE A 794 -7.09 3.63 -24.93
N SER A 795 -7.57 3.58 -23.68
CA SER A 795 -6.97 2.77 -22.62
C SER A 795 -5.51 3.16 -22.33
N ARG A 796 -4.56 2.22 -22.40
CA ARG A 796 -3.12 2.51 -22.38
C ARG A 796 -2.63 3.27 -23.63
N GLY A 797 -3.32 3.14 -24.76
CA GLY A 797 -3.13 4.00 -25.92
C GLY A 797 -3.53 5.45 -25.64
N ALA A 798 -4.53 5.72 -24.80
CA ALA A 798 -4.83 7.08 -24.33
C ALA A 798 -3.71 7.63 -23.41
N ALA A 799 -3.05 6.75 -22.65
CA ALA A 799 -1.85 7.11 -21.89
C ALA A 799 -0.65 7.40 -22.82
N ALA A 800 -0.48 6.61 -23.90
CA ALA A 800 0.51 6.86 -24.95
C ALA A 800 0.23 8.20 -25.66
N ALA A 801 -1.02 8.49 -26.01
CA ALA A 801 -1.45 9.75 -26.64
C ALA A 801 -1.11 10.98 -25.77
N ARG A 802 -1.38 10.92 -24.46
CA ARG A 802 -1.01 11.99 -23.52
C ARG A 802 0.49 12.18 -23.43
N HIS A 803 1.24 11.08 -23.38
CA HIS A 803 2.70 11.13 -23.34
C HIS A 803 3.31 11.65 -24.65
N PHE A 804 2.79 11.22 -25.80
CA PHE A 804 3.19 11.72 -27.11
C PHE A 804 2.90 13.22 -27.29
N ALA A 805 1.75 13.70 -26.81
CA ALA A 805 1.47 15.14 -26.76
C ALA A 805 2.57 15.90 -25.98
N ASN A 806 2.98 15.39 -24.83
CA ASN A 806 4.10 15.96 -24.07
C ASN A 806 5.46 15.85 -24.79
N GLU A 807 5.71 14.78 -25.54
CA GLU A 807 6.91 14.70 -26.40
C GLU A 807 6.90 15.76 -27.52
N VAL A 808 5.76 16.01 -28.17
CA VAL A 808 5.60 17.08 -29.19
C VAL A 808 5.89 18.45 -28.58
N LEU A 809 5.35 18.73 -27.38
CA LEU A 809 5.53 20.01 -26.67
C LEU A 809 6.99 20.30 -26.23
N LYS A 810 7.89 19.31 -26.28
CA LYS A 810 9.35 19.54 -26.08
C LYS A 810 10.00 20.27 -27.25
N GLY A 811 9.29 20.51 -28.36
CA GLY A 811 9.78 21.27 -29.52
C GLY A 811 11.07 20.66 -30.07
N LYS A 812 12.14 21.46 -30.15
CA LYS A 812 13.48 21.05 -30.62
C LYS A 812 14.09 19.86 -29.87
N ARG A 813 13.57 19.50 -28.68
CA ARG A 813 14.01 18.34 -27.89
C ARG A 813 13.10 17.12 -28.03
N SER A 814 12.02 17.22 -28.80
CA SER A 814 11.07 16.13 -29.07
C SER A 814 11.75 14.96 -29.77
N ILE A 815 11.12 13.79 -29.68
CA ILE A 815 11.53 12.60 -30.46
C ILE A 815 11.38 12.83 -31.97
N LEU A 816 10.43 13.67 -32.40
CA LEU A 816 10.18 14.00 -33.81
C LEU A 816 11.24 14.96 -34.38
N ALA A 817 11.67 15.96 -33.61
CA ALA A 817 12.74 16.88 -34.03
C ALA A 817 14.09 16.18 -34.27
N LYS A 818 14.30 14.99 -33.69
CA LYS A 818 15.46 14.13 -33.96
C LYS A 818 15.30 13.34 -35.27
N ALA A 819 14.07 12.94 -35.61
CA ALA A 819 13.77 12.16 -36.81
C ALA A 819 13.63 13.05 -38.07
N LEU A 820 13.20 14.31 -37.89
CA LEU A 820 13.05 15.32 -38.93
C LEU A 820 13.63 16.66 -38.47
N PRO A 821 14.96 16.85 -38.50
CA PRO A 821 15.62 18.08 -38.07
C PRO A 821 15.18 19.31 -38.88
N ALA A 822 15.17 20.49 -38.27
CA ALA A 822 14.97 21.75 -38.99
C ALA A 822 16.04 21.92 -40.08
N GLY A 823 15.63 22.39 -41.26
CA GLY A 823 16.47 22.42 -42.47
C GLY A 823 16.51 21.10 -43.27
N SER A 824 15.65 20.12 -42.96
CA SER A 824 15.42 18.97 -43.85
C SER A 824 14.81 19.43 -45.18
N PRO A 825 15.12 18.80 -46.34
CA PRO A 825 14.72 19.31 -47.66
C PRO A 825 13.21 19.50 -47.90
N SER A 826 12.36 18.81 -47.14
CA SER A 826 10.90 18.89 -47.22
C SER A 826 10.26 19.93 -46.29
N LEU A 827 11.06 20.63 -45.50
CA LEU A 827 10.62 21.70 -44.61
C LEU A 827 10.95 23.07 -45.23
N SER A 828 10.09 24.05 -45.01
CA SER A 828 10.39 25.44 -45.37
C SER A 828 11.62 25.95 -44.60
N SER A 829 12.36 26.89 -45.20
CA SER A 829 13.56 27.49 -44.58
C SER A 829 13.27 28.28 -43.29
N SER A 830 12.01 28.68 -43.10
CA SER A 830 11.50 29.31 -41.86
C SER A 830 11.03 28.32 -40.80
N PHE A 831 10.98 27.01 -41.11
CA PHE A 831 10.45 26.00 -40.20
C PHE A 831 11.39 25.72 -39.03
N ASP A 832 10.83 25.71 -37.82
CA ASP A 832 11.54 25.35 -36.60
C ASP A 832 10.64 24.47 -35.71
N TRP A 833 11.25 23.65 -34.85
CA TRP A 833 10.50 22.86 -33.87
C TRP A 833 10.14 23.71 -32.64
N ASP A 834 9.47 24.83 -32.88
CA ASP A 834 8.91 25.73 -31.86
C ASP A 834 7.38 25.55 -31.75
N PRO A 835 6.86 25.09 -30.59
CA PRO A 835 5.42 24.93 -30.34
C PRO A 835 4.58 26.23 -30.36
N GLN A 836 5.21 27.41 -30.50
CA GLN A 836 4.50 28.69 -30.58
C GLN A 836 4.37 29.24 -32.01
N SER A 837 4.97 28.58 -33.01
CA SER A 837 4.99 29.04 -34.40
C SER A 837 4.67 27.93 -35.41
N CYS A 838 5.61 27.03 -35.65
CA CYS A 838 5.53 26.02 -36.73
C CYS A 838 5.01 24.65 -36.28
N ILE A 839 4.92 24.37 -34.97
CA ILE A 839 4.35 23.13 -34.42
C ILE A 839 3.12 23.44 -33.56
N GLY A 840 2.07 22.65 -33.66
CA GLY A 840 0.92 22.73 -32.76
C GLY A 840 0.20 21.40 -32.56
N ILE A 841 -0.65 21.33 -31.53
CA ILE A 841 -1.62 20.25 -31.35
C ILE A 841 -3.01 20.86 -31.48
N ASN A 842 -3.82 20.37 -32.40
CA ASN A 842 -5.16 20.88 -32.65
C ASN A 842 -6.18 20.14 -31.75
N PHE A 843 -6.26 18.82 -31.85
CA PHE A 843 -7.19 18.01 -31.07
C PHE A 843 -6.50 16.90 -30.28
N ILE A 844 -6.98 16.62 -29.06
CA ILE A 844 -6.64 15.41 -28.30
C ILE A 844 -7.93 14.68 -27.91
N GLY A 845 -8.17 13.52 -28.52
CA GLY A 845 -9.37 12.68 -28.33
C GLY A 845 -9.08 11.39 -27.59
N LEU A 846 -9.45 11.32 -26.31
CA LEU A 846 -9.15 10.19 -25.43
C LEU A 846 -10.40 9.36 -25.12
N PHE A 847 -10.29 8.05 -25.27
CA PHE A 847 -11.24 7.08 -24.74
C PHE A 847 -10.67 6.46 -23.47
N ASP A 848 -11.30 6.79 -22.35
CA ASP A 848 -11.18 6.11 -21.06
C ASP A 848 -9.73 5.80 -20.63
N THR A 849 -8.98 6.84 -20.27
CA THR A 849 -7.54 6.74 -19.99
C THR A 849 -7.26 5.84 -18.80
N VAL A 850 -6.64 4.68 -19.06
CA VAL A 850 -6.22 3.70 -18.06
C VAL A 850 -4.76 3.36 -18.33
N ALA A 851 -3.83 4.05 -17.66
CA ALA A 851 -2.41 3.78 -17.83
C ALA A 851 -2.00 2.46 -17.14
N ALA A 852 -2.47 2.26 -15.90
CA ALA A 852 -2.35 1.00 -15.15
C ALA A 852 -0.96 0.32 -15.25
N ILE A 853 0.13 1.11 -15.17
CA ILE A 853 1.49 0.60 -15.35
C ILE A 853 1.89 -0.19 -14.11
N THR A 854 1.95 -1.51 -14.24
CA THR A 854 2.52 -2.35 -13.18
C THR A 854 4.03 -2.45 -13.41
N ASN A 855 4.81 -2.46 -12.33
CA ASN A 855 6.23 -2.73 -12.40
C ASN A 855 6.58 -3.87 -11.45
N PRO A 856 6.52 -5.13 -11.92
CA PRO A 856 6.89 -6.30 -11.13
C PRO A 856 8.27 -6.21 -10.48
N TRP A 857 9.22 -5.51 -11.12
CA TRP A 857 10.59 -5.29 -10.60
C TRP A 857 10.65 -4.30 -9.43
N LEU A 858 9.68 -3.38 -9.33
CA LEU A 858 9.45 -2.52 -8.16
C LEU A 858 8.33 -3.05 -7.26
N LEU A 859 7.95 -4.31 -7.46
CA LEU A 859 6.97 -5.04 -6.66
C LEU A 859 5.55 -4.45 -6.72
N ASP A 860 5.31 -3.67 -7.78
CA ASP A 860 4.03 -3.12 -8.10
C ASP A 860 3.31 -4.08 -9.05
N PHE A 861 2.37 -4.84 -8.48
CA PHE A 861 1.52 -5.80 -9.18
C PHE A 861 0.09 -5.28 -9.37
N THR A 862 -0.18 -3.99 -9.10
CA THR A 862 -1.54 -3.45 -9.10
C THR A 862 -1.67 -2.28 -10.06
N GLY A 863 -2.38 -2.50 -11.16
CA GLY A 863 -2.75 -1.44 -12.11
C GLY A 863 -3.71 -0.40 -11.52
N ALA A 864 -4.13 -0.59 -10.26
CA ALA A 864 -5.05 0.28 -9.55
C ALA A 864 -4.43 1.59 -9.03
N ASN A 865 -3.10 1.75 -9.03
CA ASN A 865 -2.42 2.87 -8.37
C ASN A 865 -1.96 3.97 -9.35
N SER A 866 -1.59 5.15 -8.83
CA SER A 866 -1.26 6.34 -9.65
C SER A 866 0.16 6.33 -10.24
N ARG A 867 1.02 5.37 -9.89
CA ARG A 867 2.42 5.35 -10.32
C ARG A 867 2.54 4.89 -11.76
N ASN A 868 2.91 5.81 -12.64
CA ASN A 868 3.14 5.54 -14.05
C ASN A 868 4.61 5.83 -14.41
N PRO A 869 5.57 5.05 -13.87
CA PRO A 869 7.00 5.39 -13.92
C PRO A 869 7.53 5.47 -15.36
N GLY A 870 7.96 6.67 -15.74
CA GLY A 870 8.49 7.01 -17.06
C GLY A 870 7.47 7.70 -17.99
N LEU A 871 6.17 7.64 -17.68
CA LEU A 871 5.13 8.32 -18.47
C LEU A 871 4.82 9.69 -17.90
N ASP A 872 4.73 10.68 -18.77
CA ASP A 872 4.14 11.99 -18.48
C ASP A 872 2.70 12.02 -18.99
N LEU A 873 1.73 11.90 -18.08
CA LEU A 873 0.29 11.85 -18.39
C LEU A 873 -0.43 13.18 -18.18
N LYS A 874 0.29 14.19 -17.69
CA LYS A 874 -0.28 15.52 -17.45
C LYS A 874 -0.37 16.28 -18.76
N LEU A 875 -1.52 16.85 -19.07
CA LEU A 875 -1.69 17.70 -20.25
C LEU A 875 -1.69 19.15 -19.78
N PRO A 876 -0.70 19.98 -20.15
CA PRO A 876 -0.69 21.38 -19.78
C PRO A 876 -1.95 22.12 -20.25
N GLU A 877 -2.39 23.13 -19.51
CA GLU A 877 -3.47 24.00 -19.97
C GLU A 877 -3.05 24.71 -21.28
N GLY A 878 -3.93 24.70 -22.28
CA GLY A 878 -3.61 25.22 -23.61
C GLY A 878 -2.66 24.37 -24.45
N CYS A 879 -2.34 23.12 -24.05
CA CYS A 879 -1.49 22.22 -24.84
C CYS A 879 -2.04 21.87 -26.23
N ALA A 880 -3.36 21.94 -26.40
CA ALA A 880 -4.06 21.72 -27.66
C ALA A 880 -5.27 22.66 -27.76
N SER A 881 -5.72 22.97 -28.98
CA SER A 881 -6.92 23.79 -29.21
C SER A 881 -8.17 23.17 -28.59
N LYS A 882 -8.26 21.82 -28.55
CA LYS A 882 -9.30 21.10 -27.81
C LYS A 882 -8.81 19.76 -27.26
N VAL A 883 -9.14 19.50 -25.99
CA VAL A 883 -9.04 18.17 -25.37
C VAL A 883 -10.45 17.63 -25.12
N VAL A 884 -10.67 16.34 -25.40
CA VAL A 884 -11.90 15.58 -25.13
C VAL A 884 -11.51 14.25 -24.48
N HIS A 885 -12.20 13.88 -23.41
CA HIS A 885 -12.00 12.62 -22.72
C HIS A 885 -13.34 11.95 -22.43
N LEU A 886 -13.64 10.85 -23.12
CA LEU A 886 -14.86 10.06 -22.89
C LEU A 886 -14.57 9.03 -21.80
N VAL A 887 -15.36 9.02 -20.73
CA VAL A 887 -15.09 8.24 -19.52
C VAL A 887 -16.21 7.25 -19.23
N ALA A 888 -15.85 5.98 -19.02
CA ALA A 888 -16.78 4.89 -18.76
C ALA A 888 -17.41 5.01 -17.36
N ARG A 889 -18.73 5.20 -17.32
CA ARG A 889 -19.51 5.34 -16.07
C ARG A 889 -19.63 4.04 -15.31
N ASP A 890 -19.84 2.93 -16.02
CA ASP A 890 -20.26 1.66 -15.45
C ASP A 890 -19.07 0.68 -15.26
N GLU A 891 -17.84 1.19 -15.40
CA GLU A 891 -16.58 0.49 -15.10
C GLU A 891 -16.16 0.63 -13.63
N TYR A 892 -15.83 -0.48 -12.96
CA TYR A 892 -15.41 -0.51 -11.56
C TYR A 892 -14.52 -1.72 -11.21
N ARG A 893 -13.81 -2.29 -12.20
CA ARG A 893 -12.69 -3.23 -11.96
C ARG A 893 -11.59 -2.56 -11.17
N GLU A 894 -10.96 -3.30 -10.26
CA GLU A 894 -9.90 -2.77 -9.40
C GLU A 894 -8.67 -2.33 -10.21
N ASN A 895 -8.28 -3.06 -11.26
CA ASN A 895 -7.11 -2.77 -12.07
C ASN A 895 -7.34 -1.76 -13.23
N PHE A 896 -8.55 -1.21 -13.38
CA PHE A 896 -8.90 -0.25 -14.45
C PHE A 896 -9.10 1.17 -13.88
N ALA A 897 -8.07 1.64 -13.16
CA ALA A 897 -8.07 2.97 -12.58
C ALA A 897 -8.02 4.06 -13.67
N LEU A 898 -8.92 5.04 -13.55
CA LEU A 898 -9.03 6.18 -14.47
C LEU A 898 -7.94 7.21 -14.17
N ASN A 899 -7.20 7.65 -15.18
CA ASN A 899 -6.39 8.88 -15.12
C ASN A 899 -7.27 10.07 -15.57
N SER A 900 -7.92 10.74 -14.62
CA SER A 900 -8.90 11.79 -14.90
C SER A 900 -8.26 13.06 -15.52
N LEU A 901 -9.08 13.83 -16.24
CA LEU A 901 -8.80 15.22 -16.65
C LEU A 901 -9.67 16.23 -15.87
N GLY A 902 -10.30 15.80 -14.76
CA GLY A 902 -11.15 16.64 -13.92
C GLY A 902 -12.47 16.98 -14.61
N GLU A 903 -12.81 18.27 -14.66
CA GLU A 903 -14.08 18.76 -15.21
C GLU A 903 -14.23 18.57 -16.73
N ILE A 904 -13.14 18.17 -17.42
CA ILE A 904 -13.13 17.84 -18.85
C ILE A 904 -13.70 16.42 -19.12
N ASP A 905 -13.76 15.55 -18.11
CA ASP A 905 -14.21 14.15 -18.24
C ASP A 905 -15.70 14.07 -18.60
N LEU A 906 -15.99 13.63 -19.83
CA LEU A 906 -17.35 13.39 -20.31
C LEU A 906 -17.78 11.96 -19.98
N VAL A 907 -18.50 11.80 -18.87
CA VAL A 907 -18.92 10.50 -18.34
C VAL A 907 -20.13 9.94 -19.10
N LEU A 908 -19.99 8.73 -19.67
CA LEU A 908 -20.96 8.11 -20.58
C LEU A 908 -21.29 6.65 -20.19
N PRO A 909 -22.50 6.13 -20.51
CA PRO A 909 -22.93 4.78 -20.14
C PRO A 909 -22.04 3.66 -20.71
N GLY A 910 -21.79 2.62 -19.91
CA GLY A 910 -20.98 1.46 -20.32
C GLY A 910 -19.66 1.31 -19.57
N ALA A 911 -19.03 0.16 -19.80
CA ALA A 911 -17.72 -0.23 -19.31
C ALA A 911 -16.58 0.26 -20.24
N HIS A 912 -15.33 0.00 -19.86
CA HIS A 912 -14.12 0.48 -20.55
C HIS A 912 -14.14 0.30 -22.08
N SER A 913 -14.39 -0.93 -22.54
CA SER A 913 -14.42 -1.28 -23.97
C SER A 913 -15.78 -1.05 -24.64
N ASP A 914 -16.84 -0.75 -23.88
CA ASP A 914 -18.09 -0.23 -24.47
C ASP A 914 -17.84 1.17 -25.06
N LEU A 915 -16.90 1.95 -24.50
CA LEU A 915 -16.50 3.26 -25.01
C LEU A 915 -15.41 3.16 -26.08
N GLY A 916 -14.34 2.42 -25.82
CA GLY A 916 -13.19 2.31 -26.73
C GLY A 916 -13.38 1.37 -27.92
N GLY A 917 -14.40 0.50 -27.90
CA GLY A 917 -14.53 -0.62 -28.83
C GLY A 917 -13.67 -1.82 -28.41
N GLY A 918 -13.56 -2.81 -29.29
CA GLY A 918 -12.89 -4.09 -29.01
C GLY A 918 -13.82 -5.24 -28.65
N TYR A 919 -15.02 -4.97 -28.12
CA TYR A 919 -16.02 -6.01 -27.92
C TYR A 919 -16.61 -6.50 -29.25
N LEU A 920 -16.76 -7.82 -29.37
CA LEU A 920 -17.39 -8.46 -30.53
C LEU A 920 -18.83 -7.95 -30.72
N PRO A 921 -19.34 -7.85 -31.96
CA PRO A 921 -20.74 -7.46 -32.22
C PRO A 921 -21.76 -8.31 -31.47
N ARG A 922 -21.48 -9.61 -31.27
CA ARG A 922 -22.26 -10.51 -30.41
C ARG A 922 -21.32 -11.38 -29.57
N ALA A 923 -21.17 -11.04 -28.30
CA ALA A 923 -20.41 -11.81 -27.33
C ALA A 923 -21.33 -12.67 -26.45
N ARG A 924 -20.85 -13.81 -25.94
CA ARG A 924 -21.53 -14.61 -24.92
C ARG A 924 -20.85 -14.40 -23.57
N GLU A 925 -21.40 -13.52 -22.73
CA GLU A 925 -20.90 -13.33 -21.37
C GLU A 925 -21.17 -14.57 -20.53
N LYS A 926 -20.13 -15.11 -19.87
CA LYS A 926 -20.21 -16.24 -18.95
C LYS A 926 -19.41 -15.92 -17.68
N LEU A 927 -20.05 -15.25 -16.72
CA LEU A 927 -19.34 -14.51 -15.66
C LEU A 927 -19.82 -14.89 -14.26
N LEU A 928 -18.88 -15.03 -13.32
CA LEU A 928 -19.17 -15.06 -11.88
C LEU A 928 -19.37 -13.63 -11.36
N LEU A 929 -20.59 -13.30 -10.93
CA LEU A 929 -20.98 -11.96 -10.48
C LEU A 929 -20.77 -11.73 -8.97
N SER A 930 -20.42 -12.77 -8.22
CA SER A 930 -20.01 -12.69 -6.81
C SER A 930 -18.70 -13.45 -6.59
N SER A 931 -17.93 -13.04 -5.57
CA SER A 931 -16.76 -13.82 -5.14
C SER A 931 -17.21 -15.23 -4.71
N PRO A 932 -16.44 -16.29 -5.02
CA PRO A 932 -16.75 -17.65 -4.58
C PRO A 932 -16.83 -17.76 -3.05
N VAL A 933 -18.01 -18.10 -2.53
CA VAL A 933 -18.24 -18.37 -1.11
C VAL A 933 -17.98 -19.85 -0.85
N THR A 934 -17.34 -20.19 0.28
CA THR A 934 -17.00 -21.58 0.61
C THR A 934 -17.73 -22.11 1.84
N SER A 935 -17.93 -23.42 1.89
CA SER A 935 -18.47 -24.14 3.06
C SER A 935 -17.93 -25.57 3.08
N THR A 936 -17.53 -26.06 4.26
CA THR A 936 -17.08 -27.46 4.40
C THR A 936 -18.22 -28.29 4.99
N ILE A 937 -18.59 -29.37 4.31
CA ILE A 937 -19.66 -30.29 4.72
C ILE A 937 -19.19 -31.75 4.64
N SER A 938 -19.91 -32.67 5.29
CA SER A 938 -19.68 -34.11 5.08
C SER A 938 -19.87 -34.47 3.60
N ARG A 939 -19.05 -35.38 3.07
CA ARG A 939 -19.15 -35.86 1.69
C ARG A 939 -20.50 -36.50 1.38
N SER A 940 -21.21 -36.98 2.40
CA SER A 940 -22.57 -37.53 2.32
C SER A 940 -23.67 -36.48 2.07
N HIS A 941 -23.41 -35.19 2.32
CA HIS A 941 -24.42 -34.14 2.24
C HIS A 941 -24.49 -33.50 0.84
N GLU A 942 -25.69 -33.10 0.44
CA GLU A 942 -25.94 -32.34 -0.80
C GLU A 942 -25.34 -30.93 -0.71
N ALA A 943 -24.57 -30.52 -1.71
CA ALA A 943 -23.91 -29.20 -1.72
C ALA A 943 -24.88 -28.02 -1.87
N THR A 944 -26.07 -28.24 -2.44
CA THR A 944 -27.16 -27.26 -2.51
C THR A 944 -27.72 -26.87 -1.14
N ARG A 945 -27.53 -27.71 -0.11
CA ARG A 945 -27.91 -27.39 1.28
C ARG A 945 -26.82 -26.67 2.08
N SER A 946 -25.69 -26.33 1.45
CA SER A 946 -24.60 -25.62 2.10
C SER A 946 -24.92 -24.14 2.30
N ALA A 947 -24.34 -23.53 3.34
CA ALA A 947 -24.48 -22.09 3.58
C ALA A 947 -23.91 -21.25 2.40
N ALA A 948 -22.86 -21.74 1.74
CA ALA A 948 -22.32 -21.15 0.51
C ALA A 948 -23.37 -21.06 -0.61
N TYR A 949 -24.13 -22.13 -0.87
CA TYR A 949 -25.16 -22.14 -1.91
C TYR A 949 -26.25 -21.10 -1.63
N VAL A 950 -26.78 -21.07 -0.41
CA VAL A 950 -27.81 -20.10 0.02
C VAL A 950 -27.31 -18.65 -0.06
N ALA A 951 -26.04 -18.40 0.27
CA ALA A 951 -25.43 -17.08 0.11
C ALA A 951 -25.32 -16.67 -1.37
N ALA A 952 -24.89 -17.58 -2.25
CA ALA A 952 -24.78 -17.34 -3.68
C ALA A 952 -26.16 -17.14 -4.37
N GLU A 953 -27.18 -17.88 -3.94
CA GLU A 953 -28.57 -17.72 -4.40
C GLU A 953 -29.11 -16.32 -4.08
N LYS A 954 -28.84 -15.81 -2.88
CA LYS A 954 -29.21 -14.45 -2.49
C LYS A 954 -28.51 -13.37 -3.32
N GLU A 955 -27.22 -13.56 -3.65
CA GLU A 955 -26.50 -12.66 -4.56
C GLU A 955 -27.06 -12.75 -5.99
N ALA A 956 -27.40 -13.94 -6.49
CA ALA A 956 -28.03 -14.11 -7.81
C ALA A 956 -29.38 -13.37 -7.87
N PHE A 957 -30.22 -13.49 -6.84
CA PHE A 957 -31.47 -12.72 -6.74
C PHE A 957 -31.23 -11.20 -6.67
N ALA A 958 -30.18 -10.75 -5.97
CA ALA A 958 -29.81 -9.34 -5.96
C ALA A 958 -29.39 -8.82 -7.35
N TRP A 959 -28.73 -9.64 -8.17
CA TRP A 959 -28.43 -9.31 -9.56
C TRP A 959 -29.69 -9.33 -10.45
N TYR A 960 -30.60 -10.27 -10.22
CA TYR A 960 -31.89 -10.34 -10.92
C TYR A 960 -32.66 -9.01 -10.80
N THR A 961 -32.81 -8.50 -9.58
CA THR A 961 -33.51 -7.22 -9.32
C THR A 961 -32.88 -5.98 -9.96
N LYS A 962 -31.65 -6.07 -10.50
CA LYS A 962 -31.02 -4.98 -11.24
C LYS A 962 -31.39 -4.94 -12.72
N GLY A 963 -32.04 -5.97 -13.27
CA GLY A 963 -32.35 -6.06 -14.70
C GLY A 963 -31.10 -6.18 -15.58
N VAL A 964 -30.20 -7.11 -15.25
CA VAL A 964 -29.03 -7.47 -16.08
C VAL A 964 -29.33 -8.57 -17.11
N ILE A 965 -30.53 -9.15 -17.08
CA ILE A 965 -31.07 -10.07 -18.09
C ILE A 965 -32.46 -9.61 -18.50
N GLU A 966 -32.87 -9.98 -19.71
CA GLU A 966 -34.27 -9.92 -20.15
C GLU A 966 -34.93 -11.27 -19.86
N ASP A 967 -36.07 -11.25 -19.17
CA ASP A 967 -36.72 -12.45 -18.60
C ASP A 967 -37.13 -13.50 -19.65
N ASP A 968 -37.42 -13.07 -20.88
CA ASP A 968 -38.01 -13.90 -21.94
C ASP A 968 -37.03 -14.26 -23.09
N ALA A 969 -35.75 -13.83 -23.03
CA ALA A 969 -34.82 -13.99 -24.16
C ALA A 969 -34.07 -15.36 -24.14
N PRO A 970 -34.05 -16.11 -25.27
CA PRO A 970 -33.36 -17.39 -25.35
C PRO A 970 -31.87 -17.30 -25.02
N GLY A 971 -31.40 -18.15 -24.10
CA GLY A 971 -30.00 -18.23 -23.71
C GLY A 971 -29.61 -17.39 -22.48
N ASN A 972 -30.51 -16.56 -21.94
CA ASN A 972 -30.31 -15.89 -20.66
C ASN A 972 -30.41 -16.89 -19.49
N GLN A 973 -29.40 -16.90 -18.63
CA GLN A 973 -29.38 -17.63 -17.37
C GLN A 973 -28.74 -16.80 -16.27
N LEU A 974 -29.38 -16.75 -15.11
CA LEU A 974 -28.80 -16.23 -13.88
C LEU A 974 -29.00 -17.28 -12.79
N ARG A 975 -27.91 -17.92 -12.35
CA ARG A 975 -27.93 -19.13 -11.53
C ARG A 975 -26.77 -19.19 -10.56
N VAL A 976 -26.77 -20.16 -9.65
CA VAL A 976 -25.62 -20.46 -8.79
C VAL A 976 -24.66 -21.39 -9.53
N ALA A 977 -23.41 -20.96 -9.73
CA ALA A 977 -22.30 -21.85 -10.05
C ALA A 977 -21.88 -22.59 -8.78
N LEU A 978 -21.68 -23.91 -8.88
CA LEU A 978 -21.43 -24.80 -7.75
C LEU A 978 -20.33 -25.81 -8.13
N TRP A 979 -19.29 -25.92 -7.31
CA TRP A 979 -18.25 -26.93 -7.48
C TRP A 979 -17.76 -27.47 -6.12
N GLU A 980 -17.19 -28.68 -6.14
CA GLU A 980 -16.78 -29.42 -4.95
C GLU A 980 -15.30 -29.84 -5.06
N THR A 981 -14.53 -29.67 -3.99
CA THR A 981 -13.19 -30.25 -3.87
C THR A 981 -13.07 -31.14 -2.62
N PRO A 982 -12.36 -32.29 -2.70
CA PRO A 982 -12.18 -33.16 -1.54
C PRO A 982 -11.22 -32.54 -0.53
N VAL A 983 -11.54 -32.62 0.76
CA VAL A 983 -10.64 -32.14 1.82
C VAL A 983 -9.62 -33.24 2.14
N ILE A 984 -8.35 -33.02 1.76
CA ILE A 984 -7.25 -33.95 2.06
C ILE A 984 -6.92 -33.86 3.56
N GLN A 985 -7.39 -34.82 4.34
CA GLN A 985 -7.07 -34.93 5.76
C GLN A 985 -5.79 -35.77 5.96
N ARG A 986 -4.78 -35.22 6.64
CA ARG A 986 -3.61 -36.00 7.11
C ARG A 986 -4.04 -36.89 8.27
N LEU A 987 -3.88 -38.20 8.13
CA LEU A 987 -4.12 -39.18 9.19
C LEU A 987 -2.99 -39.13 10.23
N GLU A 988 -3.27 -38.56 11.40
CA GLU A 988 -2.44 -38.76 12.59
C GLU A 988 -2.62 -40.20 13.11
N ARG A 989 -1.53 -40.88 13.46
CA ARG A 989 -1.57 -42.24 14.01
C ARG A 989 -2.27 -42.24 15.38
N GLY A 990 -3.45 -42.83 15.47
CA GLY A 990 -4.07 -43.23 16.75
C GLY A 990 -5.47 -42.69 17.04
N ARG A 991 -6.15 -42.00 16.11
CA ARG A 991 -7.57 -41.63 16.26
C ARG A 991 -8.43 -42.25 15.15
N SER A 992 -9.72 -42.43 15.43
CA SER A 992 -10.70 -42.96 14.48
C SER A 992 -10.72 -42.14 13.19
N THR A 993 -10.88 -42.81 12.05
CA THR A 993 -11.07 -42.17 10.75
C THR A 993 -12.17 -41.10 10.83
N PRO A 994 -11.87 -39.81 10.58
CA PRO A 994 -12.91 -38.80 10.51
C PRO A 994 -13.83 -39.08 9.32
N ASP A 995 -15.09 -38.64 9.42
CA ASP A 995 -16.02 -38.69 8.30
C ASP A 995 -15.44 -37.87 7.12
N PRO A 996 -15.32 -38.43 5.90
CA PRO A 996 -14.74 -37.73 4.77
C PRO A 996 -15.51 -36.44 4.47
N GLN A 997 -14.79 -35.32 4.38
CA GLN A 997 -15.36 -34.01 4.11
C GLN A 997 -15.10 -33.53 2.68
N LYS A 998 -15.99 -32.68 2.19
CA LYS A 998 -15.82 -31.91 0.95
C LYS A 998 -15.96 -30.42 1.21
N ARG A 999 -15.21 -29.62 0.48
CA ARG A 999 -15.37 -28.17 0.42
C ARG A 999 -16.25 -27.85 -0.79
N VAL A 1000 -17.34 -27.15 -0.53
CA VAL A 1000 -18.29 -26.65 -1.52
C VAL A 1000 -17.95 -25.19 -1.78
N TYR A 1001 -17.87 -24.82 -3.05
CA TYR A 1001 -17.71 -23.46 -3.55
C TYR A 1001 -18.97 -23.06 -4.30
N ALA A 1002 -19.52 -21.88 -4.03
CA ALA A 1002 -20.70 -21.36 -4.70
C ALA A 1002 -20.57 -19.87 -5.03
N ALA A 1003 -21.04 -19.47 -6.21
CA ALA A 1003 -21.06 -18.07 -6.65
C ALA A 1003 -22.29 -17.77 -7.52
N ALA A 1004 -22.78 -16.54 -7.49
CA ALA A 1004 -23.74 -16.06 -8.47
C ALA A 1004 -23.08 -16.02 -9.86
N MET A 1005 -23.73 -16.58 -10.87
CA MET A 1005 -23.23 -16.71 -12.24
C MET A 1005 -24.28 -16.25 -13.23
N ILE A 1006 -23.85 -15.48 -14.23
CA ILE A 1006 -24.66 -15.09 -15.39
C ILE A 1006 -24.13 -15.77 -16.65
N GLU A 1007 -25.05 -16.12 -17.54
CA GLU A 1007 -24.78 -16.49 -18.92
C GLU A 1007 -25.79 -15.74 -19.81
N ARG A 1008 -25.33 -14.85 -20.70
CA ARG A 1008 -26.20 -14.04 -21.59
C ARG A 1008 -25.49 -13.62 -22.88
N PRO A 1009 -26.20 -13.35 -23.99
CA PRO A 1009 -25.64 -12.61 -25.12
C PRO A 1009 -25.54 -11.11 -24.78
N VAL A 1010 -24.47 -10.46 -25.22
CA VAL A 1010 -24.27 -9.00 -25.10
C VAL A 1010 -23.72 -8.46 -26.42
N HIS A 1011 -24.07 -7.21 -26.72
CA HIS A 1011 -23.88 -6.53 -28.00
C HIS A 1011 -22.80 -5.44 -27.93
N GLY A 1012 -21.84 -5.45 -28.86
CA GLY A 1012 -20.69 -4.52 -28.91
C GLY A 1012 -20.97 -3.17 -29.60
N GLU A 1013 -22.13 -3.01 -30.24
CA GLU A 1013 -22.49 -1.87 -31.09
C GLU A 1013 -22.64 -0.54 -30.32
N LEU A 1014 -22.71 -0.57 -28.98
CA LEU A 1014 -22.69 0.64 -28.16
C LEU A 1014 -21.43 1.49 -28.40
N SER A 1015 -20.30 0.85 -28.73
CA SER A 1015 -19.06 1.55 -29.12
C SER A 1015 -19.23 2.45 -30.34
N LEU A 1016 -20.13 2.11 -31.28
CA LEU A 1016 -20.40 2.89 -32.49
C LEU A 1016 -21.17 4.20 -32.20
N VAL A 1017 -21.75 4.35 -31.01
CA VAL A 1017 -22.31 5.61 -30.52
C VAL A 1017 -21.19 6.57 -30.15
N TYR A 1018 -20.16 6.07 -29.45
CA TYR A 1018 -19.03 6.88 -28.98
C TYR A 1018 -18.04 7.24 -30.08
N LEU A 1019 -17.91 6.38 -31.10
CA LEU A 1019 -17.26 6.72 -32.36
C LEU A 1019 -17.82 8.00 -32.97
N ARG A 1020 -19.16 8.07 -33.11
CA ARG A 1020 -19.87 9.23 -33.67
C ARG A 1020 -19.66 10.49 -32.84
N ILE A 1021 -19.79 10.37 -31.52
CA ILE A 1021 -19.58 11.48 -30.57
C ILE A 1021 -18.16 12.04 -30.68
N MET A 1022 -17.12 11.19 -30.67
CA MET A 1022 -15.72 11.65 -30.80
C MET A 1022 -15.47 12.27 -32.19
N ARG A 1023 -15.99 11.66 -33.25
CA ARG A 1023 -15.85 12.16 -34.63
C ARG A 1023 -16.50 13.54 -34.81
N GLU A 1024 -17.72 13.73 -34.31
CA GLU A 1024 -18.43 15.01 -34.37
C GLU A 1024 -17.76 16.09 -33.51
N LEU A 1025 -17.26 15.73 -32.31
CA LEU A 1025 -16.44 16.63 -31.49
C LEU A 1025 -15.15 17.04 -32.20
N GLY A 1026 -14.48 16.11 -32.90
CA GLY A 1026 -13.29 16.37 -33.71
C GLY A 1026 -13.57 17.32 -34.88
N VAL A 1027 -14.57 17.01 -35.71
CA VAL A 1027 -14.92 17.82 -36.90
C VAL A 1027 -15.27 19.26 -36.53
N ARG A 1028 -15.96 19.49 -35.40
CA ARG A 1028 -16.24 20.85 -34.89
C ARG A 1028 -15.01 21.65 -34.51
N HIS A 1029 -13.89 20.97 -34.25
CA HIS A 1029 -12.57 21.56 -34.00
C HIS A 1029 -11.61 21.31 -35.18
N GLY A 1030 -12.17 21.14 -36.38
CA GLY A 1030 -11.44 21.09 -37.64
C GLY A 1030 -10.76 19.75 -37.97
N VAL A 1031 -10.86 18.71 -37.15
CA VAL A 1031 -10.25 17.41 -37.45
C VAL A 1031 -10.82 16.87 -38.77
N PRO A 1032 -10.00 16.46 -39.76
CA PRO A 1032 -10.45 16.04 -41.08
C PRO A 1032 -10.98 14.60 -41.06
N PHE A 1033 -12.14 14.40 -40.41
CA PHE A 1033 -12.87 13.13 -40.47
C PHE A 1033 -13.95 13.15 -41.55
N GLU A 1034 -13.95 12.12 -42.38
CA GLU A 1034 -14.97 11.80 -43.36
C GLU A 1034 -16.33 11.53 -42.70
N ALA A 1035 -17.39 11.53 -43.52
CA ALA A 1035 -18.73 11.22 -43.06
C ALA A 1035 -18.92 9.70 -43.01
N ILE A 1036 -19.51 9.18 -41.94
CA ILE A 1036 -19.84 7.75 -41.82
C ILE A 1036 -20.96 7.41 -42.81
N ASP A 1037 -20.71 6.51 -43.75
CA ASP A 1037 -21.74 5.99 -44.63
C ASP A 1037 -22.82 5.26 -43.82
N LYS A 1038 -24.08 5.58 -44.10
CA LYS A 1038 -25.25 4.94 -43.48
C LYS A 1038 -25.50 3.54 -44.02
N ASN A 1039 -24.95 3.20 -45.18
CA ASN A 1039 -25.06 1.90 -45.81
C ASN A 1039 -23.95 0.91 -45.38
N ASP A 1040 -22.90 1.39 -44.70
CA ASP A 1040 -21.88 0.48 -44.16
C ASP A 1040 -22.44 -0.31 -42.97
N SER A 1041 -22.72 -1.58 -43.23
CA SER A 1041 -23.16 -2.56 -42.23
C SER A 1041 -22.28 -2.61 -40.97
N LYS A 1042 -20.95 -2.42 -41.08
CA LYS A 1042 -20.01 -2.47 -39.95
C LYS A 1042 -20.11 -1.26 -39.02
N LEU A 1043 -20.52 -0.10 -39.55
CA LEU A 1043 -20.60 1.16 -38.81
C LEU A 1043 -22.03 1.58 -38.49
N SER A 1044 -23.04 0.94 -39.09
CA SER A 1044 -24.46 1.19 -38.86
C SER A 1044 -24.87 1.00 -37.38
N LEU A 1045 -25.85 1.80 -36.91
CA LEU A 1045 -26.41 1.62 -35.56
C LEU A 1045 -27.70 0.79 -35.63
N PRO A 1046 -27.89 -0.20 -34.73
CA PRO A 1046 -29.19 -0.81 -34.47
C PRO A 1046 -30.27 0.25 -34.21
N GLU A 1047 -31.50 0.04 -34.69
CA GLU A 1047 -32.60 1.01 -34.58
C GLU A 1047 -32.84 1.48 -33.14
N GLU A 1048 -32.70 0.57 -32.17
CA GLU A 1048 -32.90 0.87 -30.74
C GLU A 1048 -31.77 1.71 -30.11
N LEU A 1049 -30.59 1.77 -30.72
CA LEU A 1049 -29.50 2.66 -30.30
C LEU A 1049 -29.59 4.06 -30.93
N ILE A 1050 -30.36 4.28 -32.00
CA ILE A 1050 -30.46 5.59 -32.67
C ILE A 1050 -30.98 6.69 -31.72
N PRO A 1051 -32.10 6.51 -30.97
CA PRO A 1051 -32.59 7.53 -30.04
C PRO A 1051 -31.63 7.79 -28.86
N ILE A 1052 -30.90 6.75 -28.44
CA ILE A 1052 -29.90 6.80 -27.38
C ILE A 1052 -28.70 7.64 -27.84
N HIS A 1053 -28.19 7.36 -29.04
CA HIS A 1053 -27.12 8.12 -29.67
C HIS A 1053 -27.45 9.61 -29.79
N THR A 1054 -28.63 9.98 -30.31
CA THR A 1054 -29.02 11.39 -30.44
C THR A 1054 -29.01 12.13 -29.10
N LYS A 1055 -29.40 11.48 -28.01
CA LYS A 1055 -29.38 12.06 -26.65
C LYS A 1055 -27.98 12.19 -26.08
N LEU A 1056 -27.17 11.14 -26.21
CA LEU A 1056 -25.78 11.13 -25.73
C LEU A 1056 -24.90 12.11 -26.52
N GLU A 1057 -25.14 12.26 -27.82
CA GLU A 1057 -24.47 13.27 -28.65
C GLU A 1057 -24.91 14.69 -28.28
N ALA A 1058 -26.21 14.94 -28.11
CA ALA A 1058 -26.68 16.25 -27.64
C ALA A 1058 -26.09 16.62 -26.26
N TYR A 1059 -25.94 15.65 -25.35
CA TYR A 1059 -25.25 15.84 -24.08
C TYR A 1059 -23.74 16.13 -24.27
N ALA A 1060 -23.04 15.31 -25.07
CA ALA A 1060 -21.61 15.44 -25.33
C ALA A 1060 -21.22 16.79 -25.97
N LEU A 1061 -22.09 17.31 -26.84
CA LEU A 1061 -21.89 18.58 -27.54
C LEU A 1061 -22.30 19.81 -26.71
N GLY A 1062 -22.79 19.62 -25.49
CA GLY A 1062 -23.28 20.71 -24.62
C GLY A 1062 -24.65 21.28 -25.02
N ASN A 1063 -25.36 20.65 -25.98
CA ASN A 1063 -26.74 21.03 -26.34
C ASN A 1063 -27.76 20.64 -25.25
N SER A 1064 -27.39 19.68 -24.38
CA SER A 1064 -28.15 19.27 -23.20
C SER A 1064 -27.23 19.25 -21.97
N SER A 1065 -27.71 19.72 -20.82
CA SER A 1065 -26.98 19.64 -19.55
C SER A 1065 -27.04 18.25 -18.88
N VAL A 1066 -27.84 17.31 -19.42
CA VAL A 1066 -28.02 15.96 -18.89
C VAL A 1066 -28.07 14.90 -20.00
N GLU A 1067 -27.65 13.68 -19.67
CA GLU A 1067 -27.68 12.46 -20.51
C GLU A 1067 -29.04 12.22 -21.21
N GLY A 1068 -30.17 12.61 -20.60
CA GLY A 1068 -31.50 12.53 -21.21
C GLY A 1068 -32.09 11.13 -21.42
N LEU A 1069 -31.36 10.05 -21.10
CA LEU A 1069 -31.86 8.67 -21.24
C LEU A 1069 -33.00 8.34 -20.26
N THR A 1070 -34.05 7.71 -20.80
CA THR A 1070 -35.20 7.23 -20.05
C THR A 1070 -34.87 5.97 -19.24
N ILE A 1071 -35.75 5.62 -18.29
CA ILE A 1071 -35.62 4.38 -17.51
C ILE A 1071 -35.61 3.14 -18.43
N LYS A 1072 -36.40 3.14 -19.51
CA LYS A 1072 -36.44 2.04 -20.48
C LYS A 1072 -35.13 1.91 -21.27
N GLU A 1073 -34.59 3.02 -21.76
CA GLU A 1073 -33.30 3.02 -22.48
C GLU A 1073 -32.14 2.59 -21.57
N ARG A 1074 -32.13 3.05 -20.31
CA ARG A 1074 -31.14 2.61 -19.32
C ARG A 1074 -31.26 1.12 -18.96
N ALA A 1075 -32.48 0.56 -18.99
CA ALA A 1075 -32.70 -0.87 -18.79
C ALA A 1075 -32.20 -1.68 -20.00
N LEU A 1076 -32.57 -1.28 -21.22
CA LEU A 1076 -32.12 -1.89 -22.47
C LEU A 1076 -30.59 -1.90 -22.58
N LEU A 1077 -29.94 -0.76 -22.30
CA LEU A 1077 -28.48 -0.71 -22.29
C LEU A 1077 -27.90 -1.70 -21.28
N ARG A 1078 -28.45 -1.78 -20.06
CA ARG A 1078 -27.97 -2.70 -19.03
C ARG A 1078 -28.19 -4.18 -19.37
N SER A 1079 -29.31 -4.54 -19.97
CA SER A 1079 -29.64 -5.94 -20.28
C SER A 1079 -28.87 -6.47 -21.48
N ARG A 1080 -28.62 -5.62 -22.49
CA ARG A 1080 -28.20 -6.05 -23.84
C ARG A 1080 -26.86 -5.50 -24.32
N TYR A 1081 -26.45 -4.31 -23.91
CA TYR A 1081 -25.33 -3.58 -24.53
C TYR A 1081 -24.15 -3.25 -23.59
N ILE A 1082 -24.40 -3.10 -22.29
CA ILE A 1082 -23.36 -2.79 -21.30
C ILE A 1082 -22.77 -4.11 -20.80
N HIS A 1083 -21.48 -4.30 -21.07
CA HIS A 1083 -20.74 -5.47 -20.61
C HIS A 1083 -20.46 -5.38 -19.10
N LEU A 1084 -20.59 -6.52 -18.40
CA LEU A 1084 -20.29 -6.65 -16.98
C LEU A 1084 -18.80 -6.93 -16.77
N SER A 1085 -17.96 -5.97 -17.17
CA SER A 1085 -16.50 -6.09 -17.14
C SER A 1085 -15.95 -6.49 -15.75
N ALA A 1086 -16.60 -6.05 -14.67
CA ALA A 1086 -16.19 -6.33 -13.30
C ALA A 1086 -16.79 -7.64 -12.74
N HIS A 1087 -15.99 -8.71 -12.73
CA HIS A 1087 -16.42 -10.07 -12.44
C HIS A 1087 -15.36 -10.92 -11.69
N TRP A 1088 -15.78 -12.05 -11.15
CA TRP A 1088 -14.97 -13.00 -10.36
C TRP A 1088 -14.59 -14.28 -11.12
N ASN A 1089 -14.57 -14.28 -12.45
CA ASN A 1089 -13.87 -15.34 -13.18
C ASN A 1089 -12.38 -15.32 -12.81
N ALA A 1090 -11.82 -16.48 -12.48
CA ALA A 1090 -10.38 -16.63 -12.28
C ALA A 1090 -9.68 -16.72 -13.64
N ALA A 1091 -8.40 -16.33 -13.67
CA ALA A 1091 -7.49 -16.65 -14.76
C ALA A 1091 -7.44 -18.16 -15.00
N LYS A 1092 -7.17 -18.55 -16.25
CA LYS A 1092 -7.22 -19.94 -16.74
C LYS A 1092 -6.48 -20.90 -15.78
N ASP A 1093 -7.11 -22.04 -15.49
CA ASP A 1093 -6.65 -23.09 -14.57
C ASP A 1093 -6.61 -22.77 -13.06
N PHE A 1094 -6.95 -21.55 -12.61
CA PHE A 1094 -6.92 -21.16 -11.19
C PHE A 1094 -8.27 -21.20 -10.44
N ASN A 1095 -9.28 -21.92 -10.93
CA ASN A 1095 -10.64 -22.00 -10.35
C ASN A 1095 -10.73 -22.53 -8.90
N ASN A 1096 -9.62 -23.02 -8.33
CA ASN A 1096 -9.51 -23.50 -6.94
C ASN A 1096 -8.58 -22.64 -6.05
N SER A 1097 -8.19 -21.44 -6.51
CA SER A 1097 -7.27 -20.56 -5.79
C SER A 1097 -8.03 -19.56 -4.89
N ASP A 1098 -7.76 -19.58 -3.59
CA ASP A 1098 -8.30 -18.60 -2.62
C ASP A 1098 -7.66 -17.18 -2.76
N TRP A 1099 -6.91 -16.92 -3.83
CA TRP A 1099 -6.12 -15.71 -4.01
C TRP A 1099 -6.83 -14.64 -4.83
N SER A 1100 -6.95 -13.44 -4.28
CA SER A 1100 -7.56 -12.32 -5.00
C SER A 1100 -6.89 -11.99 -6.34
N VAL A 1101 -5.59 -12.26 -6.49
CA VAL A 1101 -4.79 -11.93 -7.69
C VAL A 1101 -5.22 -12.70 -8.95
N VAL A 1102 -5.83 -13.88 -8.83
CA VAL A 1102 -6.28 -14.63 -10.01
C VAL A 1102 -7.57 -14.05 -10.61
N PHE A 1103 -8.28 -13.20 -9.87
CA PHE A 1103 -9.47 -12.48 -10.35
C PHE A 1103 -9.06 -11.12 -10.93
N ILE A 1104 -8.44 -11.12 -12.11
CA ILE A 1104 -7.87 -9.92 -12.77
C ILE A 1104 -8.94 -8.82 -12.93
N ASN A 1105 -10.16 -9.22 -13.29
CA ASN A 1105 -11.32 -8.37 -13.51
C ASN A 1105 -12.19 -8.17 -12.24
N ARG A 1106 -11.68 -8.43 -11.03
CA ARG A 1106 -12.51 -8.29 -9.81
C ARG A 1106 -13.00 -6.84 -9.60
N PRO A 1107 -14.23 -6.64 -9.12
CA PRO A 1107 -14.73 -5.31 -8.75
C PRO A 1107 -13.99 -4.76 -7.53
N THR A 1108 -13.90 -3.43 -7.45
CA THR A 1108 -13.46 -2.73 -6.22
C THR A 1108 -14.37 -3.04 -5.03
N LYS A 1109 -13.82 -2.97 -3.81
CA LYS A 1109 -14.56 -3.28 -2.56
C LYS A 1109 -15.82 -2.44 -2.34
N ASN A 1110 -15.84 -1.21 -2.84
CA ASN A 1110 -16.97 -0.26 -2.78
C ASN A 1110 -17.83 -0.25 -4.05
N LYS A 1111 -17.49 -1.02 -5.10
CA LYS A 1111 -18.13 -0.98 -6.43
C LYS A 1111 -18.15 0.42 -7.05
N GLN A 1112 -17.09 1.20 -6.79
CA GLN A 1112 -16.82 2.49 -7.42
C GLN A 1112 -15.47 2.41 -8.12
N ARG A 1113 -15.32 3.11 -9.24
CA ARG A 1113 -14.07 3.16 -9.98
C ARG A 1113 -12.96 3.80 -9.16
N VAL A 1114 -11.73 3.29 -9.27
CA VAL A 1114 -10.55 4.01 -8.78
C VAL A 1114 -10.25 5.15 -9.76
N VAL A 1115 -10.09 6.36 -9.25
CA VAL A 1115 -9.82 7.56 -10.06
C VAL A 1115 -8.59 8.24 -9.50
N HIS A 1116 -7.62 8.50 -10.36
CA HIS A 1116 -6.42 9.28 -10.07
C HIS A 1116 -6.55 10.68 -10.68
N PRO A 1117 -6.09 11.72 -9.96
CA PRO A 1117 -6.14 13.10 -10.44
C PRO A 1117 -5.23 13.33 -11.65
N HIS A 1118 -5.37 14.52 -12.22
CA HIS A 1118 -4.57 15.03 -13.32
C HIS A 1118 -3.18 15.52 -12.84
N GLU A 1119 -2.34 14.57 -12.40
CA GLU A 1119 -1.00 14.81 -11.84
C GLU A 1119 0.13 14.39 -12.79
#